data_AF-A0A1B8FUN6-F1
#
_entry.id   AF-A0A1B8FUN6-F1
#
_cell.length_a   1.000
_cell.length_b   1.000
_cell.length_c   1.000
_cell.angle_alpha   90.00
_cell.angle_beta   90.00
_cell.angle_gamma   90.00
#
_symmetry.space_group_name_H-M   'P 1'
#
loop_
_entity.id
_entity.type
_entity.pdbx_description
1 polymer ?
#
loop_
_entity_poly.entity_id
_entity_poly.type
_entity_poly.pdbx_seq_one_letter_code
_entity_poly.pdbx_strand_id
1 'polypeptide(L)'
;MVYIPKSTFMVDVQLINTTTDITVKSSDLLQPELKGQDTLYLPTFAFLIRHRASGSFVLFDCGSRKDWKNLPPAIVPSVATSGVHIEKSVDEILLAGGQDLNELSSIIWSHWHWDHIGDASCFPTTTELVVGPNFKENFMPGYPTKKDALLLDSDFKGRNVREIKFSGNLQIGGFPAHDFFGDGSLYLLDAPGHAVGHIAGLARTTTNTFVLLGGDSCHFPGVFRPSAHLTLPSTIPSTVRMDARFPCPCPSSYFTSIHHVQDQASSTPFYNLPQAEGGWYADPPRAQESVSSLSELDGDENILVLIAHDMAMLEIKELFPNHNINAWKEKGWKERFAWSFLNELPNDAGKARREFEDAERLDIKSPDNEDWRSRLSHKRTIQSLNNRVVFLENLLRSHSIEVPPDTTVEAANLPAPPASNEHDRSQDDGGVNYAALPNFNEHAFMTELNPELTSAIQFEKSVADLFGMNEIGDFHTDYTDVTNIFQTPQDSSHPFYRFNQTGNRTHGHGQQLATGEYDGILDEPDTVASQGAPLSMPQSMLQPTNDLQRGNMITDGQIGGSQAILLSPSKGGSGDHDEQSDDDEVMDQLSARIGTFQITEDGQLRYYGATSNLHILQNGLSSLPRAVHRSIRLEGEEALTRAELNQRIDPDLEKHLEDLYFRWEDPAIHVVDEEMYFLAKSAYYSGEDGNPFYSETLKNTICAIGSQMSSDDRLPDSDAEFFNARAKLLLQIEMDSPSIATVQALVIMSAIEAASTRDSRGWLYSGMAMRLSADLGLHRDPSRVVQNGSLSEREFDVRRTTFWGVFVHDSMWSLYVGRPSNINIQDISISRPSQEHDRRRSKKWSPSRDSNEGKPRTDQEHEGWFDPIEACADANVSLCFMMRQLSQTVYSDKTFSDDGIRELAASMRVEFATWQNALPEELRVDMSDENRFYLPHILQLHMQFYTISILLHRPFFSRTLKEPTFSNGELSDHPRNICIDAAQSIVKLLRIYRKQHTLRRPNVHIVHLIFTASLICIYNAYSSRGAAVTKCLNDLQFCCQALGEMGEAWGNSTRALEVIICIKRDWFSKTRNLPQTKRRSPASDDRGLDDDRRKRRLTQGQEEL
;
A
#
# COMPACT_ATOMS: atom_id res chain seq x y z
N MET A 1 -47.82 -5.18 9.79
CA MET A 1 -47.51 -6.23 8.80
C MET A 1 -48.24 -5.90 7.52
N VAL A 2 -47.49 -5.73 6.45
CA VAL A 2 -47.98 -5.36 5.13
C VAL A 2 -48.65 -6.57 4.48
N TYR A 3 -49.84 -6.38 3.93
CA TYR A 3 -50.51 -7.45 3.21
C TYR A 3 -49.86 -7.65 1.83
N ILE A 4 -49.36 -8.87 1.59
CA ILE A 4 -48.86 -9.32 0.29
C ILE A 4 -49.61 -10.61 -0.08
N PRO A 5 -50.12 -10.76 -1.32
CA PRO A 5 -50.79 -11.99 -1.73
C PRO A 5 -49.90 -13.22 -1.49
N LYS A 6 -50.52 -14.29 -0.99
CA LYS A 6 -49.80 -15.54 -0.70
C LYS A 6 -49.37 -16.20 -2.00
N SER A 7 -48.12 -16.62 -2.07
CA SER A 7 -47.58 -17.44 -3.15
C SER A 7 -46.45 -18.33 -2.62
N THR A 8 -46.22 -19.45 -3.30
CA THR A 8 -45.06 -20.33 -3.09
C THR A 8 -43.96 -20.11 -4.13
N PHE A 9 -44.21 -19.30 -5.17
CA PHE A 9 -43.24 -18.98 -6.20
C PHE A 9 -42.25 -17.93 -5.71
N MET A 10 -40.97 -18.09 -6.05
CA MET A 10 -39.87 -17.28 -5.54
C MET A 10 -38.89 -16.94 -6.67
N VAL A 11 -38.12 -15.89 -6.47
CA VAL A 11 -37.02 -15.50 -7.34
C VAL A 11 -35.69 -15.56 -6.58
N ASP A 12 -34.59 -15.82 -7.28
CA ASP A 12 -33.25 -15.55 -6.74
C ASP A 12 -32.86 -14.12 -7.10
N VAL A 13 -32.44 -13.34 -6.11
CA VAL A 13 -32.01 -11.95 -6.30
C VAL A 13 -30.50 -11.88 -6.11
N GLN A 14 -29.77 -11.34 -7.08
CA GLN A 14 -28.34 -11.08 -6.97
C GLN A 14 -28.10 -9.58 -7.04
N LEU A 15 -27.33 -9.05 -6.09
CA LEU A 15 -26.98 -7.64 -6.02
C LEU A 15 -25.76 -7.35 -6.90
N ILE A 16 -25.85 -6.33 -7.76
CA ILE A 16 -24.78 -5.88 -8.65
C ILE A 16 -24.36 -4.48 -8.21
N ASN A 17 -23.10 -4.30 -7.82
CA ASN A 17 -22.50 -2.97 -7.78
C ASN A 17 -22.21 -2.54 -9.23
N THR A 18 -22.92 -1.52 -9.72
CA THR A 18 -22.81 -1.07 -11.12
C THR A 18 -21.53 -0.29 -11.41
N THR A 19 -20.71 -0.04 -10.39
CA THR A 19 -19.52 0.80 -10.43
C THR A 19 -19.78 2.26 -10.78
N THR A 20 -21.06 2.68 -10.80
CA THR A 20 -21.48 4.06 -10.98
C THR A 20 -21.53 4.73 -9.61
N ASP A 21 -20.57 5.61 -9.34
CA ASP A 21 -20.48 6.42 -8.13
C ASP A 21 -20.75 7.88 -8.48
N ILE A 22 -21.64 8.53 -7.73
CA ILE A 22 -22.10 9.90 -8.00
C ILE A 22 -21.89 10.76 -6.75
N THR A 23 -21.43 11.99 -6.94
CA THR A 23 -21.30 12.99 -5.88
C THR A 23 -22.10 14.23 -6.22
N VAL A 24 -23.03 14.60 -5.34
CA VAL A 24 -24.01 15.69 -5.52
C VAL A 24 -24.17 16.52 -4.27
N LYS A 25 -24.74 17.72 -4.39
CA LYS A 25 -25.06 18.54 -3.21
C LYS A 25 -26.20 17.90 -2.43
N SER A 26 -26.08 17.87 -1.10
CA SER A 26 -27.13 17.30 -0.25
C SER A 26 -28.46 18.05 -0.38
N SER A 27 -28.41 19.38 -0.56
CA SER A 27 -29.58 20.24 -0.70
C SER A 27 -30.41 20.01 -1.95
N ASP A 28 -29.83 19.37 -2.98
CA ASP A 28 -30.58 18.98 -4.18
C ASP A 28 -31.52 17.79 -3.90
N LEU A 29 -31.26 17.03 -2.83
CA LEU A 29 -31.92 15.76 -2.52
C LEU A 29 -32.59 15.71 -1.14
N LEU A 30 -32.16 16.53 -0.18
CA LEU A 30 -32.57 16.48 1.24
C LEU A 30 -32.94 17.87 1.79
N GLN A 31 -33.94 17.91 2.70
CA GLN A 31 -34.22 19.07 3.56
C GLN A 31 -34.60 18.63 4.99
N PRO A 32 -34.27 19.38 6.06
CA PRO A 32 -33.42 20.56 6.06
C PRO A 32 -31.95 20.20 5.80
N GLU A 33 -31.17 21.17 5.34
CA GLU A 33 -29.72 21.02 5.25
C GLU A 33 -29.12 20.90 6.66
N LEU A 34 -28.35 19.84 6.91
CA LEU A 34 -27.56 19.71 8.13
C LEU A 34 -26.14 20.21 7.90
N LYS A 35 -25.71 21.14 8.76
CA LYS A 35 -24.36 21.72 8.71
C LYS A 35 -23.30 20.62 8.84
N GLY A 36 -22.38 20.57 7.89
CA GLY A 36 -21.31 19.56 7.84
C GLY A 36 -21.60 18.37 6.95
N GLN A 37 -22.77 18.33 6.29
CA GLN A 37 -23.15 17.33 5.30
C GLN A 37 -23.60 18.02 4.01
N ASP A 38 -22.72 18.83 3.41
CA ASP A 38 -23.04 19.65 2.24
C ASP A 38 -23.08 18.83 0.93
N THR A 39 -22.54 17.61 0.95
CA THR A 39 -22.39 16.74 -0.22
C THR A 39 -22.78 15.31 0.15
N LEU A 40 -23.47 14.63 -0.76
CA LEU A 40 -23.79 13.20 -0.68
C LEU A 40 -22.95 12.42 -1.69
N TYR A 41 -22.52 11.24 -1.26
CA TYR A 41 -21.91 10.24 -2.15
C TYR A 41 -22.88 9.09 -2.32
N LEU A 42 -23.18 8.78 -3.57
CA LEU A 42 -24.23 7.87 -3.99
C LEU A 42 -23.60 6.75 -4.84
N PRO A 43 -23.32 5.57 -4.28
CA PRO A 43 -23.04 4.39 -5.09
C PRO A 43 -24.31 4.00 -5.85
N THR A 44 -24.23 3.21 -6.92
CA THR A 44 -25.44 2.79 -7.64
C THR A 44 -25.47 1.28 -7.80
N PHE A 45 -26.59 0.67 -7.43
CA PHE A 45 -26.80 -0.77 -7.47
C PHE A 45 -27.90 -1.18 -8.44
N ALA A 46 -27.71 -2.35 -9.05
CA ALA A 46 -28.66 -3.04 -9.91
C ALA A 46 -28.89 -4.46 -9.40
N PHE A 47 -29.90 -5.15 -9.92
CA PHE A 47 -30.27 -6.48 -9.45
C PHE A 47 -30.52 -7.44 -10.60
N LEU A 48 -29.83 -8.58 -10.59
CA LEU A 48 -30.14 -9.70 -11.47
C LEU A 48 -31.12 -10.63 -10.75
N ILE A 49 -32.29 -10.82 -11.35
CA ILE A 49 -33.39 -11.61 -10.80
C ILE A 49 -33.56 -12.85 -11.65
N ARG A 50 -33.39 -14.03 -11.05
CA ARG A 50 -33.70 -15.31 -11.70
C ARG A 50 -35.05 -15.81 -11.24
N HIS A 51 -35.97 -15.97 -12.18
CA HIS A 51 -37.27 -16.56 -11.89
C HIS A 51 -37.14 -18.09 -11.74
N ARG A 52 -37.34 -18.64 -10.54
CA ARG A 52 -37.06 -20.07 -10.29
C ARG A 52 -37.94 -21.01 -11.10
N ALA A 53 -39.18 -20.63 -11.39
CA ALA A 53 -40.11 -21.53 -12.07
C ALA A 53 -39.87 -21.64 -13.58
N SER A 54 -39.53 -20.54 -14.26
CA SER A 54 -39.21 -20.56 -15.70
C SER A 54 -37.72 -20.68 -16.00
N GLY A 55 -36.86 -20.35 -15.03
CA GLY A 55 -35.41 -20.21 -15.22
C GLY A 55 -34.99 -18.90 -15.93
N SER A 56 -35.93 -18.02 -16.29
CA SER A 56 -35.63 -16.78 -17.01
C SER A 56 -34.99 -15.73 -16.13
N PHE A 57 -34.05 -14.97 -16.69
CA PHE A 57 -33.42 -13.84 -16.01
C PHE A 57 -34.07 -12.51 -16.38
N VAL A 58 -34.14 -11.63 -15.39
CA VAL A 58 -34.61 -10.25 -15.50
C VAL A 58 -33.59 -9.35 -14.82
N LEU A 59 -33.15 -8.30 -15.50
CA LEU A 59 -32.27 -7.29 -14.93
C LEU A 59 -33.11 -6.10 -14.45
N PHE A 60 -33.00 -5.71 -13.18
CA PHE A 60 -33.65 -4.54 -12.62
C PHE A 60 -32.59 -3.45 -12.39
N ASP A 61 -32.74 -2.33 -13.11
CA ASP A 61 -31.76 -1.26 -13.28
C ASP A 61 -30.41 -1.67 -13.88
N CYS A 62 -29.66 -0.69 -14.36
CA CYS A 62 -28.46 -0.91 -15.17
C CYS A 62 -27.27 0.00 -14.83
N GLY A 63 -27.36 0.86 -13.81
CA GLY A 63 -26.31 1.86 -13.57
C GLY A 63 -26.21 2.85 -14.73
N SER A 64 -25.07 3.55 -14.83
CA SER A 64 -24.75 4.41 -15.96
C SER A 64 -23.90 3.68 -17.01
N ARG A 65 -24.03 4.12 -18.27
CA ARG A 65 -23.10 3.72 -19.33
C ARG A 65 -21.72 4.33 -19.08
N LYS A 66 -20.67 3.53 -19.16
CA LYS A 66 -19.28 3.97 -19.00
C LYS A 66 -18.88 5.10 -19.94
N ASP A 67 -19.41 5.07 -21.15
CA ASP A 67 -19.22 6.11 -22.17
C ASP A 67 -20.32 7.19 -22.10
N TRP A 68 -20.66 7.65 -20.89
CA TRP A 68 -21.73 8.63 -20.60
C TRP A 68 -21.71 9.89 -21.49
N LYS A 69 -20.57 10.24 -22.10
CA LYS A 69 -20.47 11.31 -23.12
C LYS A 69 -21.30 11.06 -24.38
N ASN A 70 -21.73 9.81 -24.61
CA ASN A 70 -22.62 9.38 -25.68
C ASN A 70 -24.11 9.38 -25.28
N LEU A 71 -24.44 9.79 -24.05
CA LEU A 71 -25.81 10.11 -23.67
C LEU A 71 -26.36 11.24 -24.57
N PRO A 72 -27.69 11.43 -24.60
CA PRO A 72 -28.28 12.50 -25.38
C PRO A 72 -27.68 13.87 -25.04
N PRO A 73 -27.47 14.77 -26.02
CA PRO A 73 -26.85 16.07 -25.77
C PRO A 73 -27.55 16.92 -24.69
N ALA A 74 -28.84 16.67 -24.44
CA ALA A 74 -29.60 17.33 -23.38
C ALA A 74 -29.18 16.91 -21.95
N ILE A 75 -28.61 15.71 -21.80
CA ILE A 75 -28.25 15.11 -20.50
C ILE A 75 -26.76 15.28 -20.18
N VAL A 76 -25.89 15.20 -21.19
CA VAL A 76 -24.42 15.28 -21.04
C VAL A 76 -23.95 16.45 -20.15
N PRO A 77 -24.50 17.68 -20.25
CA PRO A 77 -24.08 18.77 -19.37
C PRO A 77 -24.36 18.52 -17.88
N SER A 78 -25.51 17.93 -17.55
CA SER A 78 -25.90 17.61 -16.17
C SER A 78 -24.98 16.54 -15.57
N VAL A 79 -24.65 15.51 -16.35
CA VAL A 79 -23.70 14.47 -15.93
C VAL A 79 -22.29 15.05 -15.73
N ALA A 80 -21.85 15.94 -16.62
CA ALA A 80 -20.53 16.57 -16.53
C ALA A 80 -20.37 17.50 -15.31
N THR A 81 -21.47 18.07 -14.79
CA THR A 81 -21.46 18.89 -13.58
C THR A 81 -21.52 18.08 -12.29
N SER A 82 -21.90 16.80 -12.37
CA SER A 82 -21.92 15.87 -11.24
C SER A 82 -20.56 15.18 -11.08
N GLY A 83 -20.17 14.85 -9.85
CA GLY A 83 -18.96 14.06 -9.60
C GLY A 83 -19.20 12.58 -9.92
N VAL A 84 -19.10 12.20 -11.20
CA VAL A 84 -19.40 10.84 -11.66
C VAL A 84 -18.13 10.01 -11.92
N HIS A 85 -18.10 8.79 -11.38
CA HIS A 85 -17.10 7.77 -11.70
C HIS A 85 -17.80 6.48 -12.12
N ILE A 86 -17.47 5.95 -13.30
CA ILE A 86 -18.00 4.68 -13.82
C ILE A 86 -16.84 3.82 -14.31
N GLU A 87 -16.62 2.67 -13.67
CA GLU A 87 -15.53 1.77 -14.05
C GLU A 87 -15.92 0.86 -15.24
N LYS A 88 -17.13 0.30 -15.16
CA LYS A 88 -17.68 -0.68 -16.09
C LYS A 88 -19.17 -0.42 -16.30
N SER A 89 -19.65 -0.68 -17.52
CA SER A 89 -21.09 -0.75 -17.77
C SER A 89 -21.65 -2.08 -17.26
N VAL A 90 -22.94 -2.14 -16.91
CA VAL A 90 -23.55 -3.37 -16.34
C VAL A 90 -23.48 -4.59 -17.27
N ASP A 91 -23.52 -4.40 -18.59
CA ASP A 91 -23.34 -5.46 -19.57
C ASP A 91 -21.93 -6.08 -19.50
N GLU A 92 -20.90 -5.24 -19.31
CA GLU A 92 -19.53 -5.71 -19.06
C GLU A 92 -19.43 -6.49 -17.74
N ILE A 93 -20.16 -6.07 -16.70
CA ILE A 93 -20.19 -6.72 -15.39
C ILE A 93 -20.86 -8.10 -15.49
N LEU A 94 -22.01 -8.18 -16.14
CA LEU A 94 -22.75 -9.43 -16.36
C LEU A 94 -21.92 -10.44 -17.16
N LEU A 95 -21.33 -10.01 -18.28
CA LEU A 95 -20.46 -10.86 -19.11
C LEU A 95 -19.24 -11.33 -18.33
N ALA A 96 -18.58 -10.45 -17.56
CA ALA A 96 -17.43 -10.82 -16.74
C ALA A 96 -17.80 -11.79 -15.62
N GLY A 97 -19.04 -11.76 -15.12
CA GLY A 97 -19.57 -12.72 -14.16
C GLY A 97 -20.13 -14.01 -14.80
N GLY A 98 -19.99 -14.18 -16.10
CA GLY A 98 -20.43 -15.38 -16.82
C GLY A 98 -21.92 -15.42 -17.17
N GLN A 99 -22.66 -14.32 -16.99
CA GLN A 99 -24.07 -14.24 -17.41
C GLN A 99 -24.15 -13.97 -18.91
N ASP A 100 -24.80 -14.89 -19.65
CA ASP A 100 -25.11 -14.67 -21.05
C ASP A 100 -26.26 -13.66 -21.17
N LEU A 101 -26.03 -12.57 -21.91
CA LEU A 101 -27.02 -11.51 -22.14
C LEU A 101 -28.21 -12.02 -22.97
N ASN A 102 -28.07 -13.11 -23.72
CA ASN A 102 -29.17 -13.73 -24.47
C ASN A 102 -30.17 -14.47 -23.58
N GLU A 103 -29.80 -14.79 -22.33
CA GLU A 103 -30.70 -15.42 -21.35
C GLU A 103 -31.58 -14.39 -20.62
N LEU A 104 -31.29 -13.10 -20.79
CA LEU A 104 -32.12 -12.02 -20.25
C LEU A 104 -33.40 -11.89 -21.06
N SER A 105 -34.51 -12.25 -20.40
CA SER A 105 -35.85 -12.07 -20.96
C SER A 105 -36.28 -10.61 -20.97
N SER A 106 -35.88 -9.85 -19.95
CA SER A 106 -36.26 -8.45 -19.81
C SER A 106 -35.22 -7.64 -19.04
N ILE A 107 -35.14 -6.35 -19.36
CA ILE A 107 -34.55 -5.31 -18.54
C ILE A 107 -35.70 -4.45 -18.03
N ILE A 108 -35.76 -4.21 -16.72
CA ILE A 108 -36.70 -3.33 -16.07
C ILE A 108 -35.93 -2.08 -15.66
N TRP A 109 -36.26 -0.94 -16.25
CA TRP A 109 -35.80 0.34 -15.74
C TRP A 109 -36.77 0.81 -14.67
N SER A 110 -36.27 1.01 -13.46
CA SER A 110 -37.03 1.66 -12.39
C SER A 110 -37.50 3.03 -12.85
N HIS A 111 -36.65 3.77 -13.55
CA HIS A 111 -36.98 5.04 -14.22
C HIS A 111 -35.89 5.42 -15.25
N TRP A 112 -36.04 6.60 -15.88
CA TRP A 112 -35.27 7.00 -17.06
C TRP A 112 -33.94 7.72 -16.77
N HIS A 113 -33.60 8.01 -15.52
CA HIS A 113 -32.37 8.76 -15.23
C HIS A 113 -31.12 8.00 -15.70
N TRP A 114 -30.11 8.76 -16.08
CA TRP A 114 -28.93 8.28 -16.80
C TRP A 114 -28.10 7.25 -16.02
N ASP A 115 -28.23 7.24 -14.70
CA ASP A 115 -27.60 6.36 -13.74
C ASP A 115 -28.38 5.07 -13.48
N HIS A 116 -29.53 4.85 -14.14
CA HIS A 116 -30.31 3.61 -14.01
C HIS A 116 -30.49 2.84 -15.31
N ILE A 117 -30.18 3.47 -16.45
CA ILE A 117 -30.56 2.95 -17.78
C ILE A 117 -29.46 2.18 -18.51
N GLY A 118 -28.18 2.37 -18.13
CA GLY A 118 -27.02 1.75 -18.78
C GLY A 118 -26.95 2.03 -20.29
N ASP A 119 -26.39 1.08 -21.06
CA ASP A 119 -26.48 1.07 -22.52
C ASP A 119 -27.34 -0.11 -22.97
N ALA A 120 -28.65 0.13 -23.13
CA ALA A 120 -29.59 -0.89 -23.57
C ALA A 120 -29.24 -1.47 -24.96
N SER A 121 -28.45 -0.75 -25.78
CA SER A 121 -28.06 -1.23 -27.11
C SER A 121 -27.10 -2.43 -27.07
N CYS A 122 -26.37 -2.62 -25.97
CA CYS A 122 -25.48 -3.77 -25.75
C CYS A 122 -26.22 -5.10 -25.57
N PHE A 123 -27.50 -5.07 -25.23
CA PHE A 123 -28.30 -6.28 -25.01
C PHE A 123 -28.92 -6.78 -26.33
N PRO A 124 -29.24 -8.07 -26.48
CA PRO A 124 -29.93 -8.59 -27.65
C PRO A 124 -31.30 -7.94 -27.84
N THR A 125 -31.70 -7.64 -29.09
CA THR A 125 -32.99 -6.98 -29.38
C THR A 125 -34.22 -7.80 -28.97
N THR A 126 -34.02 -9.09 -28.69
CA THR A 126 -35.01 -10.01 -28.11
C THR A 126 -35.29 -9.75 -26.63
N THR A 127 -34.37 -9.09 -25.91
CA THR A 127 -34.57 -8.69 -24.50
C THR A 127 -35.57 -7.54 -24.46
N GLU A 128 -36.71 -7.77 -23.80
CA GLU A 128 -37.76 -6.76 -23.63
C GLU A 128 -37.28 -5.64 -22.72
N LEU A 129 -37.61 -4.39 -23.04
CA LEU A 129 -37.42 -3.26 -22.14
C LEU A 129 -38.73 -2.94 -21.44
N VAL A 130 -38.77 -3.07 -20.13
CA VAL A 130 -39.94 -2.84 -19.29
C VAL A 130 -39.78 -1.51 -18.56
N VAL A 131 -40.81 -0.67 -18.61
CA VAL A 131 -40.82 0.69 -18.08
C VAL A 131 -42.14 0.98 -17.38
N GLY A 132 -42.13 1.93 -16.45
CA GLY A 132 -43.34 2.34 -15.74
C GLY A 132 -44.27 3.25 -16.56
N PRO A 133 -45.40 3.68 -15.95
CA PRO A 133 -46.49 4.37 -16.64
C PRO A 133 -46.06 5.68 -17.31
N ASN A 134 -46.67 5.98 -18.47
CA ASN A 134 -46.45 7.20 -19.26
C ASN A 134 -45.04 7.37 -19.85
N PHE A 135 -44.15 6.38 -19.71
CA PHE A 135 -42.80 6.45 -20.25
C PHE A 135 -42.78 6.69 -21.77
N LYS A 136 -43.55 5.90 -22.54
CA LYS A 136 -43.51 5.94 -24.01
C LYS A 136 -43.93 7.29 -24.56
N GLU A 137 -44.97 7.88 -23.98
CA GLU A 137 -45.49 9.19 -24.37
C GLU A 137 -44.47 10.30 -24.13
N ASN A 138 -43.67 10.19 -23.06
CA ASN A 138 -42.74 11.25 -22.65
C ASN A 138 -41.36 11.13 -23.31
N PHE A 139 -40.86 9.90 -23.51
CA PHE A 139 -39.46 9.68 -23.86
C PHE A 139 -39.22 9.04 -25.24
N MET A 140 -40.27 8.66 -25.97
CA MET A 140 -40.14 8.11 -27.33
C MET A 140 -40.76 9.06 -28.38
N PRO A 141 -40.12 9.30 -29.53
CA PRO A 141 -38.81 8.79 -29.94
C PRO A 141 -37.64 9.48 -29.19
N GLY A 142 -36.48 8.84 -29.19
CA GLY A 142 -35.27 9.33 -28.54
C GLY A 142 -34.40 10.20 -29.47
N TYR A 143 -33.20 10.52 -29.02
CA TYR A 143 -32.18 11.20 -29.82
C TYR A 143 -31.49 10.18 -30.76
N PRO A 144 -31.23 10.50 -32.04
CA PRO A 144 -31.33 11.82 -32.66
C PRO A 144 -32.68 12.15 -33.32
N THR A 145 -33.68 11.26 -33.33
CA THR A 145 -34.98 11.54 -33.98
C THR A 145 -35.67 12.77 -33.36
N LYS A 146 -35.66 12.90 -32.04
CA LYS A 146 -36.07 14.09 -31.31
C LYS A 146 -34.83 14.76 -30.68
N LYS A 147 -34.58 16.02 -31.06
CA LYS A 147 -33.32 16.72 -30.73
C LYS A 147 -33.14 17.01 -29.24
N ASP A 148 -34.23 17.29 -28.55
CA ASP A 148 -34.33 17.59 -27.12
C ASP A 148 -34.69 16.36 -26.29
N ALA A 149 -34.62 15.15 -26.87
CA ALA A 149 -34.91 13.93 -26.14
C ALA A 149 -33.88 13.68 -25.04
N LEU A 150 -34.37 13.08 -23.94
CA LEU A 150 -33.60 12.73 -22.76
C LEU A 150 -33.03 11.30 -22.82
N LEU A 151 -33.49 10.49 -23.77
CA LEU A 151 -33.04 9.11 -24.03
C LEU A 151 -32.61 8.93 -25.50
N LEU A 152 -31.89 7.85 -25.81
CA LEU A 152 -31.40 7.57 -27.16
C LEU A 152 -32.39 6.69 -27.93
N ASP A 153 -32.50 6.89 -29.25
CA ASP A 153 -33.24 5.97 -30.12
C ASP A 153 -32.68 4.55 -30.07
N SER A 154 -31.36 4.41 -29.88
CA SER A 154 -30.67 3.13 -29.78
C SER A 154 -31.16 2.29 -28.60
N ASP A 155 -31.70 2.91 -27.57
CA ASP A 155 -32.16 2.21 -26.37
C ASP A 155 -33.42 1.40 -26.68
N PHE A 156 -34.25 1.88 -27.62
CA PHE A 156 -35.52 1.25 -28.00
C PHE A 156 -35.44 0.50 -29.32
N LYS A 157 -34.39 0.74 -30.12
CA LYS A 157 -34.31 0.31 -31.51
C LYS A 157 -34.41 -1.21 -31.65
N GLY A 158 -35.47 -1.65 -32.31
CA GLY A 158 -35.69 -3.07 -32.63
C GLY A 158 -36.13 -3.93 -31.44
N ARG A 159 -36.41 -3.32 -30.27
CA ARG A 159 -36.84 -4.01 -29.05
C ARG A 159 -38.34 -3.85 -28.83
N ASN A 160 -38.93 -4.79 -28.11
CA ASN A 160 -40.24 -4.56 -27.50
C ASN A 160 -40.06 -3.68 -26.26
N VAL A 161 -40.67 -2.49 -26.27
CA VAL A 161 -40.77 -1.66 -25.07
C VAL A 161 -42.14 -1.90 -24.45
N ARG A 162 -42.21 -2.44 -23.23
CA ARG A 162 -43.45 -2.73 -22.50
C ARG A 162 -43.65 -1.72 -21.40
N GLU A 163 -44.68 -0.89 -21.56
CA GLU A 163 -45.11 0.04 -20.52
C GLU A 163 -46.10 -0.65 -19.57
N ILE A 164 -45.75 -0.73 -18.29
CA ILE A 164 -46.58 -1.38 -17.27
C ILE A 164 -47.78 -0.50 -16.93
N LYS A 165 -48.95 -1.14 -16.84
CA LYS A 165 -50.20 -0.50 -16.42
C LYS A 165 -50.63 -1.08 -15.08
N PHE A 166 -50.79 -0.21 -14.09
CA PHE A 166 -51.31 -0.56 -12.78
C PHE A 166 -52.85 -0.54 -12.76
N SER A 167 -53.46 -1.24 -13.72
CA SER A 167 -54.91 -1.35 -13.84
C SER A 167 -55.41 -2.54 -13.02
N GLY A 168 -55.90 -2.27 -11.80
CA GLY A 168 -56.44 -3.28 -10.89
C GLY A 168 -56.62 -2.74 -9.48
N ASN A 169 -57.09 -3.60 -8.56
CA ASN A 169 -57.26 -3.26 -7.14
C ASN A 169 -56.10 -3.78 -6.26
N LEU A 170 -55.05 -4.34 -6.86
CA LEU A 170 -53.92 -4.87 -6.10
C LEU A 170 -53.06 -3.71 -5.59
N GLN A 171 -52.89 -3.65 -4.27
CA GLN A 171 -51.99 -2.72 -3.60
C GLN A 171 -51.12 -3.46 -2.59
N ILE A 172 -49.86 -3.04 -2.47
CA ILE A 172 -48.90 -3.57 -1.51
C ILE A 172 -48.20 -2.38 -0.85
N GLY A 173 -48.34 -2.25 0.47
CA GLY A 173 -47.72 -1.18 1.26
C GLY A 173 -48.02 0.22 0.72
N GLY A 174 -49.30 0.51 0.41
CA GLY A 174 -49.73 1.79 -0.15
C GLY A 174 -49.55 1.94 -1.66
N PHE A 175 -48.74 1.10 -2.31
CA PHE A 175 -48.47 1.22 -3.74
C PHE A 175 -49.42 0.36 -4.60
N PRO A 176 -49.99 0.90 -5.69
CA PRO A 176 -50.54 0.08 -6.76
C PRO A 176 -49.49 -0.92 -7.26
N ALA A 177 -49.86 -2.19 -7.39
CA ALA A 177 -48.91 -3.24 -7.72
C ALA A 177 -49.32 -4.06 -8.95
N HIS A 178 -48.32 -4.50 -9.71
CA HIS A 178 -48.44 -5.36 -10.87
C HIS A 178 -47.60 -6.61 -10.66
N ASP A 179 -48.22 -7.79 -10.73
CA ASP A 179 -47.51 -9.06 -10.66
C ASP A 179 -46.85 -9.36 -12.02
N PHE A 180 -45.52 -9.27 -12.07
CA PHE A 180 -44.76 -9.28 -13.32
C PHE A 180 -44.81 -10.66 -14.02
N PHE A 181 -44.68 -11.73 -13.23
CA PHE A 181 -44.77 -13.12 -13.73
C PHE A 181 -46.20 -13.68 -13.62
N GLY A 182 -47.08 -13.03 -12.85
CA GLY A 182 -48.46 -13.47 -12.63
C GLY A 182 -48.59 -14.60 -11.61
N ASP A 183 -47.51 -14.90 -10.88
CA ASP A 183 -47.43 -15.98 -9.90
C ASP A 183 -47.06 -15.49 -8.49
N GLY A 184 -46.90 -14.18 -8.30
CA GLY A 184 -46.62 -13.53 -7.03
C GLY A 184 -45.17 -13.63 -6.55
N SER A 185 -44.23 -13.98 -7.43
CA SER A 185 -42.79 -14.05 -7.15
C SER A 185 -42.05 -12.71 -7.34
N LEU A 186 -42.53 -11.83 -8.22
CA LEU A 186 -42.01 -10.49 -8.44
C LEU A 186 -43.16 -9.51 -8.71
N TYR A 187 -43.31 -8.50 -7.86
CA TYR A 187 -44.25 -7.40 -8.09
C TYR A 187 -43.48 -6.16 -8.52
N LEU A 188 -44.04 -5.40 -9.47
CA LEU A 188 -43.66 -4.02 -9.71
C LEU A 188 -44.65 -3.13 -8.96
N LEU A 189 -44.16 -2.05 -8.36
CA LEU A 189 -44.93 -1.11 -7.55
C LEU A 189 -44.85 0.27 -8.22
N ASP A 190 -46.00 0.95 -8.36
CA ASP A 190 -46.07 2.32 -8.87
C ASP A 190 -45.58 3.30 -7.80
N ALA A 191 -44.36 3.84 -7.93
CA ALA A 191 -43.72 4.71 -6.95
C ALA A 191 -43.53 6.14 -7.51
N PRO A 192 -44.63 6.87 -7.78
CA PRO A 192 -44.58 8.11 -8.53
C PRO A 192 -43.92 9.26 -7.73
N GLY A 193 -43.50 10.30 -8.47
CA GLY A 193 -43.08 11.57 -7.92
C GLY A 193 -41.63 11.93 -8.24
N HIS A 194 -40.70 10.99 -8.10
CA HIS A 194 -39.29 11.21 -8.46
C HIS A 194 -39.13 11.48 -9.96
N ALA A 195 -39.56 10.54 -10.77
CA ALA A 195 -39.49 10.61 -12.22
C ALA A 195 -40.77 10.07 -12.85
N VAL A 196 -41.08 10.52 -14.08
CA VAL A 196 -42.18 9.97 -14.86
C VAL A 196 -41.95 8.48 -15.07
N GLY A 197 -42.92 7.66 -14.66
CA GLY A 197 -42.87 6.21 -14.80
C GLY A 197 -41.94 5.53 -13.79
N HIS A 198 -41.63 6.18 -12.66
CA HIS A 198 -40.85 5.54 -11.59
C HIS A 198 -41.60 4.36 -10.97
N ILE A 199 -40.90 3.22 -10.88
CA ILE A 199 -41.40 1.98 -10.29
C ILE A 199 -40.35 1.36 -9.37
N ALA A 200 -40.83 0.68 -8.33
CA ALA A 200 -40.01 -0.18 -7.47
C ALA A 200 -40.30 -1.66 -7.75
N GLY A 201 -39.35 -2.55 -7.44
CA GLY A 201 -39.54 -4.00 -7.51
C GLY A 201 -39.70 -4.61 -6.12
N LEU A 202 -40.63 -5.54 -5.92
CA LEU A 202 -40.75 -6.34 -4.70
C LEU A 202 -40.59 -7.81 -5.03
N ALA A 203 -39.41 -8.34 -4.75
CA ALA A 203 -38.99 -9.70 -5.07
C ALA A 203 -39.24 -10.63 -3.88
N ARG A 204 -39.97 -11.72 -4.09
CA ARG A 204 -40.18 -12.76 -3.08
C ARG A 204 -38.97 -13.68 -3.01
N THR A 205 -38.19 -13.60 -1.93
CA THR A 205 -36.97 -14.40 -1.76
C THR A 205 -37.19 -15.72 -1.02
N THR A 206 -38.19 -15.78 -0.14
CA THR A 206 -38.71 -17.02 0.45
C THR A 206 -40.24 -17.00 0.46
N THR A 207 -40.91 -18.05 0.93
CA THR A 207 -42.38 -18.04 1.06
C THR A 207 -42.90 -16.87 1.90
N ASN A 208 -42.09 -16.36 2.84
CA ASN A 208 -42.48 -15.33 3.80
C ASN A 208 -41.64 -14.06 3.75
N THR A 209 -40.51 -14.03 3.03
CA THR A 209 -39.59 -12.87 3.01
C THR A 209 -39.43 -12.27 1.63
N PHE A 210 -39.16 -10.96 1.60
CA PHE A 210 -39.10 -10.16 0.39
C PHE A 210 -37.92 -9.19 0.42
N VAL A 211 -37.43 -8.81 -0.75
CA VAL A 211 -36.51 -7.70 -0.93
C VAL A 211 -37.20 -6.66 -1.82
N LEU A 212 -37.24 -5.42 -1.36
CA LEU A 212 -37.70 -4.29 -2.15
C LEU A 212 -36.50 -3.62 -2.83
N LEU A 213 -36.59 -3.47 -4.14
CA LEU A 213 -35.67 -2.81 -5.06
C LEU A 213 -36.24 -1.41 -5.33
N GLY A 214 -35.85 -0.44 -4.51
CA GLY A 214 -36.53 0.84 -4.40
C GLY A 214 -36.21 1.86 -5.49
N GLY A 215 -35.16 1.64 -6.28
CA GLY A 215 -34.62 2.68 -7.18
C GLY A 215 -34.41 4.00 -6.41
N ASP A 216 -34.77 5.11 -7.04
CA ASP A 216 -34.76 6.45 -6.45
C ASP A 216 -36.08 6.84 -5.75
N SER A 217 -36.74 5.89 -5.09
CA SER A 217 -37.86 6.26 -4.18
C SER A 217 -37.40 7.30 -3.15
N CYS A 218 -36.11 7.26 -2.78
CA CYS A 218 -35.32 8.35 -2.21
C CYS A 218 -33.83 8.02 -2.37
N HIS A 219 -32.94 8.98 -2.08
CA HIS A 219 -31.49 8.84 -2.30
C HIS A 219 -30.69 8.66 -1.00
N PHE A 220 -31.33 8.75 0.17
CA PHE A 220 -30.67 8.64 1.46
C PHE A 220 -31.60 7.99 2.51
N PRO A 221 -31.14 6.98 3.27
CA PRO A 221 -32.01 6.27 4.22
C PRO A 221 -32.63 7.16 5.31
N GLY A 222 -31.95 8.25 5.69
CA GLY A 222 -32.46 9.24 6.65
C GLY A 222 -33.75 9.96 6.21
N VAL A 223 -34.21 9.76 4.97
CA VAL A 223 -35.48 10.29 4.44
C VAL A 223 -36.70 9.46 4.87
N PHE A 224 -36.49 8.17 5.17
CA PHE A 224 -37.57 7.26 5.59
C PHE A 224 -37.29 6.56 6.94
N ARG A 225 -36.12 6.80 7.54
CA ARG A 225 -35.70 6.31 8.86
C ARG A 225 -35.18 7.47 9.73
N PRO A 226 -35.48 7.49 11.05
CA PRO A 226 -36.45 6.65 11.75
C PRO A 226 -37.89 6.88 11.28
N SER A 227 -38.82 6.02 11.66
CA SER A 227 -40.25 6.21 11.36
C SER A 227 -41.13 5.66 12.49
N ALA A 228 -42.44 5.91 12.41
CA ALA A 228 -43.41 5.31 13.32
C ALA A 228 -43.45 3.77 13.22
N HIS A 229 -42.98 3.20 12.11
CA HIS A 229 -42.94 1.75 11.89
C HIS A 229 -41.58 1.13 12.24
N LEU A 230 -40.50 1.92 12.22
CA LEU A 230 -39.16 1.51 12.63
C LEU A 230 -38.50 2.62 13.46
N THR A 231 -38.66 2.53 14.78
CA THR A 231 -38.17 3.54 15.71
C THR A 231 -36.69 3.35 16.02
N LEU A 232 -35.95 4.45 16.14
CA LEU A 232 -34.56 4.47 16.60
C LEU A 232 -34.48 3.94 18.04
N PRO A 233 -33.68 2.88 18.31
CA PRO A 233 -33.51 2.38 19.68
C PRO A 233 -32.81 3.42 20.56
N SER A 234 -32.81 3.25 21.89
CA SER A 234 -32.09 4.17 22.80
C SER A 234 -30.56 4.10 22.65
N THR A 235 -30.08 2.94 22.21
CA THR A 235 -28.67 2.64 21.96
C THR A 235 -28.60 1.89 20.65
N ILE A 236 -27.68 2.28 19.76
CA ILE A 236 -27.51 1.65 18.47
C ILE A 236 -27.09 0.18 18.69
N PRO A 237 -27.76 -0.79 18.04
CA PRO A 237 -27.44 -2.21 18.20
C PRO A 237 -26.00 -2.50 17.78
N SER A 238 -25.32 -3.38 18.52
CA SER A 238 -23.94 -3.80 18.19
C SER A 238 -23.80 -4.51 16.85
N THR A 239 -24.92 -4.97 16.27
CA THR A 239 -24.99 -5.53 14.91
C THR A 239 -24.74 -4.49 13.83
N VAL A 240 -24.94 -3.20 14.13
CA VAL A 240 -24.68 -2.07 13.24
C VAL A 240 -23.22 -1.67 13.39
N ARG A 241 -22.49 -1.63 12.28
CA ARG A 241 -21.09 -1.21 12.28
C ARG A 241 -21.00 0.32 12.34
N MET A 242 -20.77 0.86 13.53
CA MET A 242 -20.54 2.29 13.72
C MET A 242 -19.08 2.66 13.42
N ASP A 243 -18.85 3.83 12.83
CA ASP A 243 -17.51 4.40 12.66
C ASP A 243 -16.87 4.67 14.03
N ALA A 244 -15.53 4.59 14.09
CA ALA A 244 -14.76 4.87 15.30
C ALA A 244 -14.94 6.29 15.88
N ARG A 245 -15.57 7.19 15.11
CA ARG A 245 -15.95 8.55 15.54
C ARG A 245 -17.08 8.55 16.56
N PHE A 246 -17.83 7.45 16.69
CA PHE A 246 -18.92 7.29 17.63
C PHE A 246 -18.54 6.30 18.74
N PRO A 247 -19.00 6.51 19.99
CA PRO A 247 -18.72 5.60 21.10
C PRO A 247 -19.32 4.20 20.86
N CYS A 248 -18.75 3.17 21.47
CA CYS A 248 -19.30 1.81 21.47
C CYS A 248 -19.55 1.33 22.91
N PRO A 249 -20.79 1.00 23.30
CA PRO A 249 -22.03 1.10 22.50
C PRO A 249 -22.44 2.55 22.25
N CYS A 250 -23.01 2.85 21.08
CA CYS A 250 -23.34 4.22 20.67
C CYS A 250 -24.73 4.62 21.19
N PRO A 251 -24.86 5.65 22.05
CA PRO A 251 -26.16 6.17 22.45
C PRO A 251 -26.82 6.92 21.29
N SER A 252 -28.11 6.68 21.06
CA SER A 252 -28.85 7.35 19.99
C SER A 252 -29.01 8.85 20.21
N SER A 253 -28.75 9.33 21.44
CA SER A 253 -28.75 10.76 21.79
C SER A 253 -27.76 11.58 20.96
N TYR A 254 -26.70 10.96 20.41
CA TYR A 254 -25.77 11.61 19.48
C TYR A 254 -26.43 12.05 18.17
N PHE A 255 -27.47 11.34 17.75
CA PHE A 255 -28.17 11.63 16.49
C PHE A 255 -29.47 12.37 16.75
N THR A 256 -30.20 12.04 17.82
CA THR A 256 -31.43 12.77 18.14
C THR A 256 -31.15 14.23 18.51
N SER A 257 -29.96 14.57 19.02
CA SER A 257 -29.56 15.95 19.32
C SER A 257 -29.51 16.86 18.09
N ILE A 258 -29.21 16.31 16.91
CA ILE A 258 -29.15 17.06 15.64
C ILE A 258 -30.44 16.95 14.81
N HIS A 259 -31.43 16.19 15.28
CA HIS A 259 -32.71 16.01 14.61
C HIS A 259 -33.57 17.29 14.67
N HIS A 260 -34.22 17.68 13.57
CA HIS A 260 -34.96 18.94 13.49
C HIS A 260 -36.27 18.96 14.31
N VAL A 261 -36.85 17.79 14.59
CA VAL A 261 -38.01 17.60 15.50
C VAL A 261 -37.54 16.87 16.76
N GLN A 262 -37.19 17.61 17.83
CA GLN A 262 -36.61 17.02 19.05
C GLN A 262 -37.57 16.07 19.78
N ASP A 263 -38.84 16.45 19.92
CA ASP A 263 -39.82 15.69 20.72
C ASP A 263 -40.22 14.34 20.10
N GLN A 264 -39.90 14.10 18.82
CA GLN A 264 -40.27 12.88 18.09
C GLN A 264 -39.09 12.26 17.33
N ALA A 265 -37.85 12.68 17.64
CA ALA A 265 -36.63 12.36 16.90
C ALA A 265 -36.36 10.86 16.70
N SER A 266 -36.86 9.99 17.58
CA SER A 266 -36.71 8.54 17.47
C SER A 266 -37.74 7.87 16.55
N SER A 267 -38.74 8.61 16.08
CA SER A 267 -39.91 8.08 15.35
C SER A 267 -40.25 8.86 14.08
N THR A 268 -39.43 9.85 13.72
CA THR A 268 -39.60 10.67 12.52
C THR A 268 -38.29 10.67 11.72
N PRO A 269 -38.34 10.77 10.38
CA PRO A 269 -37.13 10.79 9.57
C PRO A 269 -36.29 12.05 9.79
N PHE A 270 -34.97 11.93 9.60
CA PHE A 270 -34.04 13.06 9.70
C PHE A 270 -34.28 14.12 8.63
N TYR A 271 -34.74 13.69 7.44
CA TYR A 271 -34.93 14.53 6.27
C TYR A 271 -36.30 14.30 5.63
N ASN A 272 -36.74 15.31 4.89
CA ASN A 272 -37.79 15.25 3.89
C ASN A 272 -37.17 15.53 2.51
N LEU A 273 -37.96 15.32 1.46
CA LEU A 273 -37.57 15.71 0.10
C LEU A 273 -37.69 17.24 -0.08
N PRO A 274 -36.73 17.91 -0.75
CA PRO A 274 -36.82 19.31 -1.10
C PRO A 274 -38.10 19.61 -1.87
N GLN A 275 -38.86 20.62 -1.42
CA GLN A 275 -40.14 21.00 -2.04
C GLN A 275 -40.00 22.12 -3.08
N ALA A 276 -38.78 22.61 -3.32
CA ALA A 276 -38.52 23.69 -4.26
C ALA A 276 -38.57 23.22 -5.72
N GLU A 277 -39.06 24.08 -6.62
CA GLU A 277 -39.06 23.81 -8.07
C GLU A 277 -37.62 23.72 -8.61
N GLY A 278 -37.35 22.71 -9.44
CA GLY A 278 -36.04 22.51 -10.10
C GLY A 278 -35.08 21.53 -9.41
N GLY A 279 -35.53 20.81 -8.37
CA GLY A 279 -34.79 19.70 -7.76
C GLY A 279 -34.85 18.40 -8.60
N TRP A 280 -34.30 17.31 -8.06
CA TRP A 280 -34.23 16.00 -8.73
C TRP A 280 -35.58 15.24 -8.76
N TYR A 281 -36.63 15.82 -8.18
CA TYR A 281 -37.96 15.22 -8.08
C TYR A 281 -38.93 15.96 -9.01
N ALA A 282 -39.54 15.24 -9.95
CA ALA A 282 -40.49 15.79 -10.92
C ALA A 282 -41.79 16.30 -10.25
N ASP A 283 -42.24 15.66 -9.18
CA ASP A 283 -43.37 16.03 -8.33
C ASP A 283 -43.01 15.72 -6.86
N PRO A 284 -42.36 16.68 -6.16
CA PRO A 284 -41.86 16.45 -4.80
C PRO A 284 -42.93 16.08 -3.76
N PRO A 285 -44.14 16.68 -3.74
CA PRO A 285 -45.21 16.25 -2.85
C PRO A 285 -45.59 14.78 -3.06
N ARG A 286 -45.74 14.35 -4.31
CA ARG A 286 -46.08 12.96 -4.63
C ARG A 286 -44.92 12.01 -4.34
N ALA A 287 -43.68 12.44 -4.54
CA ALA A 287 -42.51 11.66 -4.13
C ALA A 287 -42.48 11.44 -2.61
N GLN A 288 -42.88 12.44 -1.82
CA GLN A 288 -42.96 12.32 -0.37
C GLN A 288 -44.07 11.33 0.08
N GLU A 289 -45.17 11.23 -0.66
CA GLU A 289 -46.20 10.18 -0.43
C GLU A 289 -45.62 8.78 -0.70
N SER A 290 -44.83 8.62 -1.76
CA SER A 290 -44.11 7.37 -2.07
C SER A 290 -43.11 7.01 -0.96
N VAL A 291 -42.33 7.98 -0.46
CA VAL A 291 -41.44 7.79 0.70
C VAL A 291 -42.22 7.34 1.95
N SER A 292 -43.40 7.92 2.20
CA SER A 292 -44.22 7.55 3.35
C SER A 292 -44.69 6.09 3.27
N SER A 293 -45.07 5.65 2.08
CA SER A 293 -45.43 4.25 1.78
C SER A 293 -44.21 3.32 1.90
N LEU A 294 -43.04 3.78 1.48
CA LEU A 294 -41.76 3.09 1.66
C LEU A 294 -41.42 2.85 3.14
N SER A 295 -41.66 3.83 4.02
CA SER A 295 -41.46 3.68 5.48
C SER A 295 -42.34 2.57 6.09
N GLU A 296 -43.55 2.35 5.56
CA GLU A 296 -44.42 1.25 6.03
C GLU A 296 -43.84 -0.12 5.67
N LEU A 297 -43.35 -0.28 4.43
CA LEU A 297 -42.66 -1.49 3.97
C LEU A 297 -41.38 -1.72 4.76
N ASP A 298 -40.61 -0.68 5.02
CA ASP A 298 -39.36 -0.77 5.79
C ASP A 298 -39.59 -1.17 7.25
N GLY A 299 -40.75 -0.86 7.83
CA GLY A 299 -41.12 -1.33 9.17
C GLY A 299 -41.50 -2.80 9.25
N ASP A 300 -41.76 -3.48 8.14
CA ASP A 300 -42.14 -4.90 8.15
C ASP A 300 -40.90 -5.81 8.26
N GLU A 301 -40.76 -6.57 9.35
CA GLU A 301 -39.63 -7.49 9.59
C GLU A 301 -39.37 -8.52 8.47
N ASN A 302 -40.33 -8.74 7.57
CA ASN A 302 -40.21 -9.68 6.46
C ASN A 302 -39.83 -9.02 5.13
N ILE A 303 -39.57 -7.72 5.10
CA ILE A 303 -39.19 -6.97 3.90
C ILE A 303 -37.84 -6.26 4.14
N LEU A 304 -36.83 -6.56 3.33
CA LEU A 304 -35.59 -5.80 3.28
C LEU A 304 -35.71 -4.70 2.22
N VAL A 305 -35.67 -3.43 2.63
CA VAL A 305 -35.71 -2.28 1.71
C VAL A 305 -34.30 -1.88 1.30
N LEU A 306 -34.04 -1.93 -0.01
CA LEU A 306 -32.79 -1.51 -0.65
C LEU A 306 -33.08 -0.42 -1.68
N ILE A 307 -32.66 0.82 -1.41
CA ILE A 307 -32.71 1.92 -2.38
C ILE A 307 -31.41 1.96 -3.19
N ALA A 308 -31.44 2.51 -4.41
CA ALA A 308 -30.31 2.38 -5.34
C ALA A 308 -28.98 2.95 -4.82
N HIS A 309 -29.05 3.94 -3.92
CA HIS A 309 -27.89 4.66 -3.42
C HIS A 309 -27.54 4.41 -1.94
N ASP A 310 -28.08 3.35 -1.33
CA ASP A 310 -27.74 3.01 0.06
C ASP A 310 -26.31 2.47 0.17
N MET A 311 -25.46 3.21 0.90
CA MET A 311 -24.09 2.83 1.20
C MET A 311 -23.95 1.54 2.01
N ALA A 312 -24.97 1.18 2.81
CA ALA A 312 -24.94 -0.02 3.63
C ALA A 312 -24.78 -1.29 2.77
N MET A 313 -25.23 -1.25 1.51
CA MET A 313 -25.10 -2.38 0.58
C MET A 313 -23.64 -2.68 0.19
N LEU A 314 -22.71 -1.74 0.34
CA LEU A 314 -21.28 -2.00 0.14
C LEU A 314 -20.69 -2.95 1.20
N GLU A 315 -21.39 -3.18 2.32
CA GLU A 315 -20.99 -4.16 3.33
C GLU A 315 -21.31 -5.61 2.93
N ILE A 316 -22.16 -5.82 1.91
CA ILE A 316 -22.50 -7.15 1.39
C ILE A 316 -21.33 -7.65 0.55
N LYS A 317 -20.70 -8.74 0.98
CA LYS A 317 -19.57 -9.37 0.25
C LYS A 317 -20.08 -10.32 -0.86
N GLU A 318 -21.32 -10.76 -0.74
CA GLU A 318 -22.04 -11.70 -1.60
C GLU A 318 -22.62 -11.03 -2.86
N LEU A 319 -21.82 -10.21 -3.54
CA LEU A 319 -22.21 -9.58 -4.81
C LEU A 319 -22.22 -10.61 -5.96
N PHE A 320 -22.97 -10.29 -7.01
CA PHE A 320 -22.87 -11.00 -8.29
C PHE A 320 -21.40 -11.09 -8.76
N PRO A 321 -20.95 -12.24 -9.30
CA PRO A 321 -21.73 -13.40 -9.74
C PRO A 321 -21.97 -14.51 -8.71
N ASN A 322 -21.33 -14.43 -7.55
CA ASN A 322 -21.08 -15.64 -6.74
C ASN A 322 -22.27 -16.08 -5.88
N HIS A 323 -23.18 -15.17 -5.51
CA HIS A 323 -24.21 -15.44 -4.52
C HIS A 323 -25.52 -14.69 -4.80
N ASN A 324 -26.60 -15.14 -4.15
CA ASN A 324 -27.89 -14.43 -4.08
C ASN A 324 -28.10 -13.89 -2.65
N ILE A 325 -28.99 -12.92 -2.53
CA ILE A 325 -29.31 -12.22 -1.28
C ILE A 325 -30.55 -12.79 -0.57
N ASN A 326 -31.04 -13.96 -0.98
CA ASN A 326 -32.32 -14.48 -0.48
C ASN A 326 -32.32 -14.78 1.03
N ALA A 327 -31.17 -15.16 1.58
CA ALA A 327 -30.95 -15.47 3.00
C ALA A 327 -30.72 -14.22 3.88
N TRP A 328 -31.06 -13.02 3.39
CA TRP A 328 -30.82 -11.76 4.10
C TRP A 328 -31.36 -11.72 5.53
N LYS A 329 -32.52 -12.36 5.77
CA LYS A 329 -33.17 -12.34 7.09
C LYS A 329 -32.41 -13.22 8.10
N GLU A 330 -31.97 -14.41 7.66
CA GLU A 330 -31.13 -15.30 8.46
C GLU A 330 -29.78 -14.65 8.78
N LYS A 331 -29.21 -13.92 7.81
CA LYS A 331 -27.95 -13.20 7.96
C LYS A 331 -28.06 -11.89 8.77
N GLY A 332 -29.25 -11.50 9.23
CA GLY A 332 -29.47 -10.30 10.03
C GLY A 332 -29.16 -8.98 9.30
N TRP A 333 -29.28 -8.96 7.97
CA TRP A 333 -28.89 -7.80 7.16
C TRP A 333 -29.79 -6.60 7.38
N LYS A 334 -31.08 -6.82 7.61
CA LYS A 334 -32.02 -5.74 7.89
C LYS A 334 -31.62 -4.98 9.15
N GLU A 335 -31.32 -5.71 10.23
CA GLU A 335 -30.90 -5.16 11.52
C GLU A 335 -29.55 -4.43 11.41
N ARG A 336 -28.64 -4.96 10.58
CA ARG A 336 -27.35 -4.32 10.30
C ARG A 336 -27.52 -3.00 9.54
N PHE A 337 -28.32 -2.98 8.46
CA PHE A 337 -28.41 -1.82 7.56
C PHE A 337 -29.36 -0.73 8.06
N ALA A 338 -30.33 -1.06 8.92
CA ALA A 338 -31.35 -0.13 9.40
C ALA A 338 -30.77 1.20 9.89
N TRP A 339 -29.60 1.17 10.55
CA TRP A 339 -28.98 2.33 11.17
C TRP A 339 -27.57 2.66 10.65
N SER A 340 -27.06 1.98 9.62
CA SER A 340 -25.73 2.25 9.06
C SER A 340 -25.58 3.68 8.50
N PHE A 341 -26.67 4.28 8.01
CA PHE A 341 -26.68 5.65 7.48
C PHE A 341 -26.34 6.71 8.54
N LEU A 342 -26.46 6.40 9.84
CA LEU A 342 -26.08 7.31 10.92
C LEU A 342 -24.59 7.66 10.88
N ASN A 343 -23.76 6.78 10.31
CA ASN A 343 -22.35 7.07 10.07
C ASN A 343 -22.14 8.27 9.13
N GLU A 344 -23.12 8.57 8.28
CA GLU A 344 -23.05 9.65 7.28
C GLU A 344 -23.55 11.00 7.82
N LEU A 345 -24.14 11.02 9.01
CA LEU A 345 -24.56 12.24 9.70
C LEU A 345 -23.35 12.99 10.31
N PRO A 346 -23.44 14.32 10.45
CA PRO A 346 -22.40 15.10 11.12
C PRO A 346 -22.33 14.77 12.62
N ASN A 347 -21.13 14.80 13.20
CA ASN A 347 -20.93 14.68 14.65
C ASN A 347 -21.04 16.04 15.37
N ASP A 348 -20.86 16.07 16.70
CA ASP A 348 -20.93 17.30 17.54
C ASP A 348 -19.96 18.41 17.11
N ALA A 349 -18.88 18.07 16.38
CA ALA A 349 -17.93 19.02 15.81
C ALA A 349 -18.37 19.57 14.44
N GLY A 350 -19.53 19.16 13.93
CA GLY A 350 -20.08 19.54 12.63
C GLY A 350 -19.37 18.90 11.44
N LYS A 351 -18.72 17.74 11.62
CA LYS A 351 -18.00 17.02 10.53
C LYS A 351 -18.72 15.73 10.15
N ALA A 352 -19.22 15.62 8.92
CA ALA A 352 -19.67 14.33 8.37
C ALA A 352 -18.48 13.45 7.95
N ARG A 353 -18.76 12.17 7.69
CA ARG A 353 -17.77 11.10 7.42
C ARG A 353 -16.70 11.40 6.38
N ARG A 354 -17.00 12.20 5.35
CA ARG A 354 -16.27 12.15 4.07
C ARG A 354 -15.58 13.43 3.61
N GLU A 355 -15.43 14.45 4.46
CA GLU A 355 -14.62 15.62 4.06
C GLU A 355 -13.12 15.30 3.88
N PHE A 356 -12.60 14.15 4.37
CA PHE A 356 -11.15 13.92 4.45
C PHE A 356 -10.58 12.67 3.75
N GLU A 357 -11.34 11.61 3.44
CA GLU A 357 -10.74 10.34 2.98
C GLU A 357 -10.81 10.09 1.46
N ASP A 358 -11.76 10.69 0.73
CA ASP A 358 -11.97 10.43 -0.71
C ASP A 358 -11.82 11.70 -1.60
N ALA A 359 -11.36 12.84 -1.07
CA ALA A 359 -11.09 14.03 -1.88
C ALA A 359 -10.06 13.78 -3.01
N GLU A 360 -9.23 12.73 -2.90
CA GLU A 360 -8.33 12.27 -3.98
C GLU A 360 -9.01 11.46 -5.10
N ARG A 361 -10.23 10.96 -4.88
CA ARG A 361 -11.00 10.16 -5.84
C ARG A 361 -11.82 11.02 -6.83
N LEU A 362 -12.10 12.27 -6.47
CA LEU A 362 -13.04 13.16 -7.16
C LEU A 362 -12.46 14.54 -7.51
N ASP A 363 -11.16 14.62 -7.81
CA ASP A 363 -10.53 15.87 -8.29
C ASP A 363 -11.04 16.23 -9.70
N ILE A 364 -12.26 16.76 -9.77
CA ILE A 364 -12.85 17.42 -10.93
C ILE A 364 -12.78 18.93 -10.67
N LYS A 365 -11.57 19.47 -10.77
CA LYS A 365 -11.36 20.88 -11.09
C LYS A 365 -10.34 21.03 -12.22
N SER A 366 -10.73 20.62 -13.42
CA SER A 366 -10.41 21.29 -14.70
C SER A 366 -10.74 20.38 -15.89
N PRO A 367 -11.42 20.86 -16.95
CA PRO A 367 -11.72 20.06 -18.15
C PRO A 367 -10.50 19.65 -19.01
N ASP A 368 -9.27 20.06 -18.66
CA ASP A 368 -8.13 20.05 -19.58
C ASP A 368 -6.95 19.12 -19.22
N ASN A 369 -7.12 18.06 -18.41
CA ASN A 369 -6.00 17.17 -18.06
C ASN A 369 -6.16 15.72 -18.59
N GLU A 370 -5.28 15.31 -19.50
CA GLU A 370 -5.26 14.03 -20.23
C GLU A 370 -4.82 12.79 -19.39
N ASP A 371 -4.66 12.90 -18.07
CA ASP A 371 -4.03 11.87 -17.21
C ASP A 371 -5.01 10.85 -16.56
N TRP A 372 -6.17 10.58 -17.17
CA TRP A 372 -7.09 9.56 -16.63
C TRP A 372 -6.75 8.11 -17.07
N ARG A 373 -5.86 7.94 -18.06
CA ARG A 373 -5.50 6.63 -18.62
C ARG A 373 -4.48 5.84 -17.79
N SER A 374 -3.71 6.49 -16.93
CA SER A 374 -2.65 5.86 -16.12
C SER A 374 -3.21 5.09 -14.90
N ARG A 375 -4.37 5.48 -14.38
CA ARG A 375 -5.00 4.92 -13.17
C ARG A 375 -5.77 3.60 -13.37
N LEU A 376 -5.97 3.16 -14.61
CA LEU A 376 -6.64 1.89 -14.97
C LEU A 376 -5.77 0.62 -14.77
N SER A 377 -4.49 0.78 -14.45
CA SER A 377 -3.53 -0.32 -14.29
C SER A 377 -3.77 -1.16 -13.01
N HIS A 378 -4.25 -0.54 -11.93
CA HIS A 378 -4.29 -1.15 -10.59
C HIS A 378 -5.52 -2.06 -10.34
N LYS A 379 -6.63 -1.83 -11.07
CA LYS A 379 -7.87 -2.64 -10.94
C LYS A 379 -7.82 -3.99 -11.69
N ARG A 380 -6.78 -4.24 -12.49
CA ARG A 380 -6.56 -5.54 -13.17
C ARG A 380 -6.13 -6.67 -12.21
N THR A 381 -5.56 -6.35 -11.05
CA THR A 381 -4.94 -7.35 -10.16
C THR A 381 -5.95 -8.13 -9.32
N ILE A 382 -7.06 -7.50 -8.88
CA ILE A 382 -8.11 -8.16 -8.08
C ILE A 382 -9.04 -9.01 -8.96
N GLN A 383 -9.38 -8.54 -10.17
CA GLN A 383 -10.14 -9.33 -11.15
C GLN A 383 -9.35 -10.55 -11.65
N SER A 384 -8.02 -10.46 -11.72
CA SER A 384 -7.13 -11.56 -12.13
C SER A 384 -7.10 -12.71 -11.13
N LEU A 385 -7.28 -12.44 -9.83
CA LEU A 385 -7.33 -13.47 -8.78
C LEU A 385 -8.67 -14.21 -8.77
N ASN A 386 -9.79 -13.49 -8.86
CA ASN A 386 -11.12 -14.12 -8.93
C ASN A 386 -11.32 -14.94 -10.22
N ASN A 387 -10.80 -14.47 -11.35
CA ASN A 387 -10.85 -15.22 -12.61
C ASN A 387 -10.00 -16.50 -12.58
N ARG A 388 -8.95 -16.56 -11.76
CA ARG A 388 -8.10 -17.76 -11.60
C ARG A 388 -8.78 -18.83 -10.73
N VAL A 389 -9.47 -18.43 -9.66
CA VAL A 389 -10.24 -19.34 -8.80
C VAL A 389 -11.43 -19.95 -9.57
N VAL A 390 -12.19 -19.12 -10.29
CA VAL A 390 -13.32 -19.58 -11.11
C VAL A 390 -12.87 -20.46 -12.29
N PHE A 391 -11.70 -20.18 -12.87
CA PHE A 391 -11.12 -21.04 -13.92
C PHE A 391 -10.73 -22.42 -13.37
N LEU A 392 -10.16 -22.49 -12.17
CA LEU A 392 -9.80 -23.75 -11.52
C LEU A 392 -11.03 -24.56 -11.11
N GLU A 393 -12.07 -23.93 -10.57
CA GLU A 393 -13.31 -24.61 -10.19
C GLU A 393 -14.09 -25.16 -11.41
N ASN A 394 -14.13 -24.40 -12.51
CA ASN A 394 -14.76 -24.86 -13.75
C ASN A 394 -13.93 -25.96 -14.43
N LEU A 395 -12.61 -25.90 -14.34
CA LEU A 395 -11.73 -26.96 -14.83
C LEU A 395 -11.95 -28.27 -14.05
N LEU A 396 -12.12 -28.20 -12.72
CA LEU A 396 -12.41 -29.35 -11.87
C LEU A 396 -13.79 -29.97 -12.14
N ARG A 397 -14.84 -29.14 -12.29
CA ARG A 397 -16.19 -29.61 -12.66
C ARG A 397 -16.24 -30.21 -14.08
N SER A 398 -15.48 -29.67 -15.03
CA SER A 398 -15.42 -30.21 -16.40
C SER A 398 -14.77 -31.60 -16.50
N HIS A 399 -14.07 -32.03 -15.45
CA HIS A 399 -13.49 -33.37 -15.32
C HIS A 399 -14.27 -34.28 -14.36
N SER A 400 -15.50 -33.91 -13.99
CA SER A 400 -16.41 -34.68 -13.11
C SER A 400 -15.87 -34.95 -11.69
N ILE A 401 -14.97 -34.11 -11.19
CA ILE A 401 -14.46 -34.19 -9.82
C ILE A 401 -15.40 -33.35 -8.92
N GLU A 402 -16.04 -33.99 -7.94
CA GLU A 402 -16.86 -33.31 -6.94
C GLU A 402 -15.97 -32.55 -5.94
N VAL A 403 -16.22 -31.24 -5.80
CA VAL A 403 -15.59 -30.39 -4.77
C VAL A 403 -16.46 -30.47 -3.50
N PRO A 404 -15.93 -30.90 -2.34
CA PRO A 404 -16.69 -30.93 -1.11
C PRO A 404 -17.09 -29.49 -0.68
N PRO A 405 -18.26 -29.29 -0.06
CA PRO A 405 -18.59 -28.00 0.54
C PRO A 405 -17.64 -27.69 1.71
N ASP A 406 -17.17 -26.44 1.77
CA ASP A 406 -16.28 -25.90 2.82
C ASP A 406 -16.70 -26.33 4.24
N THR A 407 -15.89 -27.19 4.86
CA THR A 407 -15.90 -27.42 6.31
C THR A 407 -14.86 -26.51 6.96
N THR A 408 -15.13 -25.20 6.99
CA THR A 408 -14.39 -24.24 7.83
C THR A 408 -15.33 -23.29 8.58
N VAL A 409 -16.48 -23.78 9.07
CA VAL A 409 -17.25 -23.09 10.12
C VAL A 409 -17.97 -24.12 11.01
N GLU A 410 -17.25 -24.88 11.83
CA GLU A 410 -17.86 -25.65 12.92
C GLU A 410 -16.85 -26.00 14.03
N ALA A 411 -16.22 -24.98 14.62
CA ALA A 411 -15.41 -25.14 15.84
C ALA A 411 -15.44 -23.87 16.72
N ALA A 412 -16.63 -23.33 17.00
CA ALA A 412 -16.81 -22.31 18.04
C ALA A 412 -18.28 -22.24 18.49
N ASN A 413 -18.83 -23.34 19.02
CA ASN A 413 -20.10 -23.31 19.75
C ASN A 413 -20.15 -24.48 20.73
N LEU A 414 -19.52 -24.32 21.89
CA LEU A 414 -19.92 -25.09 23.08
C LEU A 414 -20.99 -24.27 23.83
N PRO A 415 -22.10 -24.89 24.26
CA PRO A 415 -23.19 -24.18 24.92
C PRO A 415 -22.79 -23.77 26.35
N ALA A 416 -23.09 -22.52 26.72
CA ALA A 416 -23.06 -22.06 28.10
C ALA A 416 -24.18 -22.74 28.92
N PRO A 417 -23.93 -23.26 30.14
CA PRO A 417 -24.97 -23.81 30.99
C PRO A 417 -25.76 -22.69 31.70
N PRO A 418 -27.01 -22.96 32.13
CA PRO A 418 -27.91 -21.92 32.65
C PRO A 418 -27.55 -21.52 34.08
N ALA A 419 -27.82 -20.25 34.40
CA ALA A 419 -27.64 -19.68 35.73
C ALA A 419 -28.59 -20.29 36.77
N SER A 420 -28.05 -20.70 37.92
CA SER A 420 -28.82 -20.87 39.16
C SER A 420 -27.99 -20.50 40.40
N ASN A 421 -28.67 -19.88 41.35
CA ASN A 421 -28.18 -19.16 42.54
C ASN A 421 -27.34 -19.94 43.56
N GLU A 422 -26.46 -19.16 44.22
CA GLU A 422 -25.96 -19.13 45.61
C GLU A 422 -25.75 -20.40 46.48
N HIS A 423 -24.59 -20.36 47.15
CA HIS A 423 -24.21 -20.87 48.49
C HIS A 423 -23.59 -22.29 48.70
N ASP A 424 -22.37 -22.22 49.27
CA ASP A 424 -21.72 -23.07 50.30
C ASP A 424 -20.89 -24.35 49.95
N ARG A 425 -19.59 -24.24 50.28
CA ARG A 425 -18.63 -25.18 50.93
C ARG A 425 -18.34 -26.63 50.41
N SER A 426 -17.02 -26.81 50.21
CA SER A 426 -16.08 -27.87 50.70
C SER A 426 -15.98 -29.28 50.08
N GLN A 427 -14.71 -29.61 49.76
CA GLN A 427 -13.93 -30.87 49.92
C GLN A 427 -14.09 -32.10 48.97
N ASP A 428 -12.90 -32.53 48.52
CA ASP A 428 -12.34 -33.87 48.23
C ASP A 428 -12.76 -34.77 47.04
N ASP A 429 -11.68 -35.15 46.30
CA ASP A 429 -11.28 -36.43 45.66
C ASP A 429 -12.21 -37.25 44.75
N GLY A 430 -11.67 -37.68 43.59
CA GLY A 430 -12.06 -38.95 42.96
C GLY A 430 -11.95 -39.11 41.43
N GLY A 431 -10.75 -39.52 40.97
CA GLY A 431 -10.36 -40.30 39.77
C GLY A 431 -11.31 -40.81 38.65
N VAL A 432 -10.77 -40.71 37.41
CA VAL A 432 -10.72 -41.66 36.24
C VAL A 432 -12.09 -42.06 35.58
N ASN A 433 -12.31 -42.29 34.27
CA ASN A 433 -11.49 -42.75 33.13
C ASN A 433 -12.29 -42.66 31.81
N TYR A 434 -11.57 -42.62 30.67
CA TYR A 434 -12.09 -42.64 29.29
C TYR A 434 -12.34 -44.07 28.78
N ALA A 435 -13.43 -44.33 28.03
CA ALA A 435 -13.48 -45.37 27.01
C ALA A 435 -14.67 -45.23 26.02
N ALA A 436 -14.33 -45.38 24.73
CA ALA A 436 -15.11 -45.86 23.59
C ALA A 436 -15.90 -44.86 22.71
N LEU A 437 -15.39 -44.61 21.49
CA LEU A 437 -16.02 -44.79 20.16
C LEU A 437 -14.92 -44.64 19.04
N PRO A 438 -15.14 -45.17 17.81
CA PRO A 438 -14.11 -45.88 17.03
C PRO A 438 -13.32 -45.07 15.99
N ASN A 439 -12.11 -45.54 15.71
CA ASN A 439 -11.10 -45.00 14.78
C ASN A 439 -11.55 -44.93 13.32
N PHE A 440 -11.39 -43.74 12.71
CA PHE A 440 -11.36 -43.51 11.27
C PHE A 440 -9.99 -43.91 10.70
N ASN A 441 -9.96 -44.70 9.62
CA ASN A 441 -8.72 -45.19 9.00
C ASN A 441 -8.44 -44.42 7.70
N GLU A 442 -7.68 -43.34 7.84
CA GLU A 442 -7.28 -42.39 6.80
C GLU A 442 -6.53 -43.05 5.63
N HIS A 443 -5.83 -44.17 5.88
CA HIS A 443 -5.04 -44.86 4.87
C HIS A 443 -5.90 -45.62 3.85
N ALA A 444 -7.10 -46.07 4.23
CA ALA A 444 -8.04 -46.71 3.31
C ALA A 444 -8.71 -45.67 2.39
N PHE A 445 -8.99 -44.47 2.90
CA PHE A 445 -9.57 -43.37 2.14
C PHE A 445 -8.60 -42.81 1.08
N MET A 446 -7.31 -42.72 1.41
CA MET A 446 -6.28 -42.23 0.47
C MET A 446 -5.93 -43.22 -0.65
N THR A 447 -6.30 -44.50 -0.54
CA THR A 447 -5.95 -45.51 -1.54
C THR A 447 -6.95 -45.57 -2.71
N GLU A 448 -8.20 -45.13 -2.51
CA GLU A 448 -9.24 -45.12 -3.57
C GLU A 448 -9.19 -43.91 -4.51
N LEU A 449 -8.51 -42.81 -4.14
CA LEU A 449 -8.38 -41.58 -4.94
C LEU A 449 -7.26 -41.60 -6.01
N ASN A 450 -6.49 -42.69 -6.11
CA ASN A 450 -5.23 -42.73 -6.85
C ASN A 450 -5.28 -42.99 -8.39
N PRO A 451 -6.38 -43.42 -9.04
CA PRO A 451 -6.37 -43.57 -10.51
C PRO A 451 -6.57 -42.26 -11.29
N GLU A 452 -7.37 -41.32 -10.76
CA GLU A 452 -7.77 -40.11 -11.49
C GLU A 452 -6.79 -38.94 -11.29
N LEU A 453 -6.13 -38.85 -10.12
CA LEU A 453 -4.99 -37.94 -9.91
C LEU A 453 -3.80 -38.27 -10.84
N THR A 454 -3.61 -39.53 -11.20
CA THR A 454 -2.56 -39.97 -12.13
C THR A 454 -2.75 -39.37 -13.54
N SER A 455 -3.99 -39.02 -13.90
CA SER A 455 -4.34 -38.41 -15.20
C SER A 455 -4.13 -36.89 -15.21
N ALA A 456 -4.39 -36.22 -14.07
CA ALA A 456 -4.12 -34.79 -13.89
C ALA A 456 -2.61 -34.50 -13.77
N ILE A 457 -1.85 -35.41 -13.13
CA ILE A 457 -0.38 -35.37 -13.05
C ILE A 457 0.27 -35.55 -14.45
N GLN A 458 -0.40 -36.20 -15.40
CA GLN A 458 0.10 -36.26 -16.79
C GLN A 458 -0.04 -34.93 -17.55
N PHE A 459 -0.92 -34.01 -17.12
CA PHE A 459 -1.03 -32.68 -17.72
C PHE A 459 -0.03 -31.69 -17.09
N GLU A 460 0.27 -31.81 -15.79
CA GLU A 460 1.37 -31.06 -15.16
C GLU A 460 2.76 -31.50 -15.62
N LYS A 461 2.94 -32.78 -16.00
CA LYS A 461 4.17 -33.25 -16.66
C LYS A 461 4.47 -32.53 -17.98
N SER A 462 3.45 -32.02 -18.69
CA SER A 462 3.64 -31.24 -19.92
C SER A 462 4.21 -29.83 -19.65
N VAL A 463 4.18 -29.35 -18.41
CA VAL A 463 4.76 -28.05 -18.01
C VAL A 463 6.15 -28.24 -17.39
N ALA A 464 6.40 -29.37 -16.72
CA ALA A 464 7.72 -29.76 -16.20
C ALA A 464 8.74 -30.04 -17.32
N ASP A 465 8.31 -30.62 -18.43
CA ASP A 465 9.16 -30.88 -19.60
C ASP A 465 9.62 -29.57 -20.31
N LEU A 466 8.95 -28.44 -20.06
CA LEU A 466 9.33 -27.13 -20.62
C LEU A 466 10.48 -26.44 -19.86
N PHE A 467 10.88 -26.95 -18.68
CA PHE A 467 11.88 -26.29 -17.83
C PHE A 467 13.00 -27.20 -17.32
N GLY A 468 13.02 -28.48 -17.67
CA GLY A 468 14.09 -29.40 -17.24
C GLY A 468 14.30 -29.39 -15.72
N MET A 469 13.22 -29.22 -14.95
CA MET A 469 13.23 -29.26 -13.49
C MET A 469 12.74 -30.64 -13.06
N ASN A 470 13.66 -31.51 -12.67
CA ASN A 470 13.29 -32.67 -11.86
C ASN A 470 13.10 -32.18 -10.41
N GLU A 471 11.90 -32.41 -9.90
CA GLU A 471 11.52 -32.54 -8.47
C GLU A 471 11.63 -31.27 -7.59
N ILE A 472 10.51 -30.53 -7.52
CA ILE A 472 10.15 -29.67 -6.36
C ILE A 472 9.18 -30.50 -5.51
N GLY A 473 9.71 -31.51 -4.85
CA GLY A 473 8.95 -32.48 -4.07
C GLY A 473 9.85 -33.24 -3.11
N ASP A 474 10.71 -32.53 -2.40
CA ASP A 474 11.34 -32.95 -1.15
C ASP A 474 11.94 -31.73 -0.45
N PHE A 475 11.08 -30.93 0.18
CA PHE A 475 11.49 -29.90 1.15
C PHE A 475 10.76 -30.13 2.47
N HIS A 476 10.74 -31.37 2.95
CA HIS A 476 10.54 -31.64 4.38
C HIS A 476 11.03 -33.01 4.89
N THR A 477 12.13 -33.55 4.37
CA THR A 477 12.88 -34.62 5.06
C THR A 477 14.25 -34.75 4.39
N ASP A 478 15.25 -34.00 4.85
CA ASP A 478 16.66 -34.41 4.79
C ASP A 478 17.53 -33.38 5.54
N TYR A 479 17.50 -33.48 6.87
CA TYR A 479 18.53 -32.92 7.74
C TYR A 479 18.93 -33.95 8.80
N THR A 480 19.12 -35.21 8.40
CA THR A 480 19.78 -36.24 9.23
C THR A 480 20.45 -37.29 8.35
N ASP A 481 21.62 -36.97 7.77
CA ASP A 481 22.78 -37.89 7.71
C ASP A 481 23.85 -37.34 6.75
N VAL A 482 24.84 -36.63 7.28
CA VAL A 482 26.16 -36.56 6.65
C VAL A 482 27.23 -36.73 7.72
N THR A 483 27.23 -37.90 8.36
CA THR A 483 28.43 -38.47 8.98
C THR A 483 28.77 -39.76 8.24
N ASN A 484 29.76 -39.72 7.35
CA ASN A 484 30.76 -40.78 7.12
C ASN A 484 31.52 -40.62 5.79
N ILE A 485 32.35 -39.60 5.63
CA ILE A 485 33.64 -39.75 4.92
C ILE A 485 34.66 -38.84 5.59
N PHE A 486 35.19 -39.25 6.75
CA PHE A 486 36.61 -39.12 7.12
C PHE A 486 36.84 -40.08 8.29
N GLN A 487 37.46 -41.22 7.97
CA GLN A 487 37.94 -42.20 8.94
C GLN A 487 39.05 -41.56 9.78
N THR A 488 38.90 -41.58 11.11
CA THR A 488 40.02 -41.49 12.06
C THR A 488 40.24 -42.86 12.70
N PRO A 489 41.49 -43.35 12.81
CA PRO A 489 41.79 -44.48 13.68
C PRO A 489 42.26 -44.00 15.06
N GLN A 490 41.69 -44.61 16.11
CA GLN A 490 42.25 -44.91 17.46
C GLN A 490 42.86 -43.72 18.25
N ASP A 491 42.58 -43.46 19.53
CA ASP A 491 42.58 -44.40 20.65
C ASP A 491 42.12 -43.68 21.96
N SER A 492 41.46 -44.43 22.84
CA SER A 492 41.51 -44.35 24.32
C SER A 492 40.99 -43.15 25.17
N SER A 493 40.14 -43.52 26.13
CA SER A 493 40.01 -43.05 27.54
C SER A 493 38.93 -42.00 27.94
N HIS A 494 37.77 -42.51 28.39
CA HIS A 494 37.16 -42.38 29.75
C HIS A 494 37.60 -41.24 30.73
N PRO A 495 36.85 -40.91 31.82
CA PRO A 495 35.39 -40.90 32.05
C PRO A 495 34.85 -39.77 33.01
N PHE A 496 33.52 -39.58 32.99
CA PHE A 496 32.58 -39.46 34.14
C PHE A 496 32.61 -38.29 35.16
N TYR A 497 31.44 -37.60 35.24
CA TYR A 497 30.69 -37.15 36.44
C TYR A 497 31.34 -36.07 37.36
N ARG A 498 30.66 -35.29 38.21
CA ARG A 498 29.32 -35.25 38.84
C ARG A 498 29.20 -33.84 39.45
N PHE A 499 27.96 -33.32 39.48
CA PHE A 499 27.35 -32.53 40.59
C PHE A 499 27.99 -31.19 40.99
N ASN A 500 27.34 -30.28 41.71
CA ASN A 500 25.97 -29.84 41.95
C ASN A 500 26.13 -28.69 42.96
N GLN A 501 25.10 -27.85 43.06
CA GLN A 501 24.72 -27.08 44.25
C GLN A 501 25.44 -25.76 44.61
N THR A 502 24.57 -24.74 44.67
CA THR A 502 24.38 -23.74 45.75
C THR A 502 25.46 -22.67 45.90
N GLY A 503 25.13 -21.40 46.12
CA GLY A 503 23.86 -20.75 46.42
C GLY A 503 24.12 -19.47 47.20
N ASN A 504 23.17 -18.53 47.09
CA ASN A 504 22.90 -17.40 48.00
C ASN A 504 23.91 -16.24 48.07
N ARG A 505 23.43 -15.04 47.70
CA ARG A 505 22.96 -13.92 48.57
C ARG A 505 24.15 -13.24 49.29
N THR A 506 24.32 -11.92 49.25
CA THR A 506 23.42 -10.89 49.80
C THR A 506 23.90 -9.48 49.43
N HIS A 507 22.91 -8.58 49.28
CA HIS A 507 22.84 -7.17 49.67
C HIS A 507 24.09 -6.30 49.90
N GLY A 508 23.98 -5.03 49.45
CA GLY A 508 24.24 -3.90 50.36
C GLY A 508 24.73 -2.60 49.72
N HIS A 509 23.77 -1.71 49.43
CA HIS A 509 23.76 -0.24 49.56
C HIS A 509 25.04 0.64 49.45
N GLY A 510 24.83 1.79 48.79
CA GLY A 510 25.33 3.11 49.22
C GLY A 510 26.17 3.83 48.15
N GLN A 511 25.58 4.68 47.30
CA GLN A 511 25.54 6.16 47.43
C GLN A 511 26.85 6.78 47.94
N GLN A 512 27.58 7.53 47.10
CA GLN A 512 27.56 9.01 47.04
C GLN A 512 28.68 9.58 46.16
N LEU A 513 28.27 10.56 45.36
CA LEU A 513 28.95 11.70 44.76
C LEU A 513 30.31 12.11 45.38
N ALA A 514 31.28 12.48 44.54
CA ALA A 514 31.68 13.87 44.30
C ALA A 514 33.12 14.00 43.73
N THR A 515 33.23 14.74 42.62
CA THR A 515 34.22 15.80 42.30
C THR A 515 35.72 15.57 42.53
N GLY A 516 36.51 15.91 41.51
CA GLY A 516 37.92 16.29 41.71
C GLY A 516 38.71 16.40 40.40
N GLU A 517 38.81 17.62 39.88
CA GLU A 517 39.77 18.08 38.88
C GLU A 517 41.22 17.80 39.29
N TYR A 518 42.17 17.72 38.34
CA TYR A 518 43.42 18.48 38.39
C TYR A 518 44.20 18.48 37.05
N ASP A 519 44.67 19.68 36.71
CA ASP A 519 45.58 20.12 35.64
C ASP A 519 47.01 19.55 35.65
N GLY A 520 47.74 19.78 34.55
CA GLY A 520 49.21 19.95 34.52
C GLY A 520 49.94 19.14 33.42
N ILE A 521 50.02 19.58 32.15
CA ILE A 521 51.01 20.47 31.47
C ILE A 521 52.49 20.00 31.48
N LEU A 522 53.11 20.11 30.29
CA LEU A 522 54.55 20.17 29.89
C LEU A 522 55.21 18.81 29.61
N ASP A 523 56.02 18.60 28.58
CA ASP A 523 56.50 19.39 27.44
C ASP A 523 57.20 18.39 26.48
N GLU A 524 57.30 18.79 25.21
CA GLU A 524 58.30 18.51 24.13
C GLU A 524 59.63 17.76 24.43
N PRO A 525 60.46 17.30 23.44
CA PRO A 525 60.61 17.87 22.08
C PRO A 525 60.98 16.91 20.90
N ASP A 526 61.12 17.54 19.74
CA ASP A 526 62.11 17.34 18.67
C ASP A 526 61.87 16.37 17.50
N THR A 527 61.49 17.02 16.40
CA THR A 527 61.71 16.74 14.98
C THR A 527 63.15 16.46 14.56
N VAL A 528 63.35 15.58 13.56
CA VAL A 528 64.44 15.72 12.57
C VAL A 528 63.89 15.50 11.16
N ALA A 529 64.08 16.54 10.34
CA ALA A 529 63.80 16.62 8.91
C ALA A 529 64.88 15.94 8.05
N SER A 530 64.54 15.60 6.80
CA SER A 530 65.12 16.09 5.53
C SER A 530 65.43 14.89 4.60
N GLN A 531 65.42 14.93 3.27
CA GLN A 531 65.11 15.90 2.22
C GLN A 531 65.20 15.12 0.89
N GLY A 532 64.49 15.57 -0.16
CA GLY A 532 64.77 15.09 -1.52
C GLY A 532 63.69 15.40 -2.57
N ALA A 533 63.48 16.67 -2.92
CA ALA A 533 62.96 17.08 -4.23
C ALA A 533 64.13 17.06 -5.25
N PRO A 534 63.97 16.99 -6.60
CA PRO A 534 63.34 18.11 -7.36
C PRO A 534 62.79 17.85 -8.81
N LEU A 535 62.08 18.87 -9.37
CA LEU A 535 61.92 19.29 -10.81
C LEU A 535 61.05 18.44 -11.77
N SER A 536 59.84 18.84 -12.22
CA SER A 536 59.37 19.97 -13.09
C SER A 536 59.38 19.71 -14.61
N MET A 537 58.20 19.68 -15.27
CA MET A 537 57.81 20.28 -16.59
C MET A 537 56.49 19.66 -17.17
N PRO A 538 55.74 20.33 -18.07
CA PRO A 538 54.28 20.48 -18.00
C PRO A 538 53.47 19.85 -19.15
N GLN A 539 52.20 19.53 -18.90
CA GLN A 539 51.13 19.30 -19.89
C GLN A 539 49.79 19.36 -19.11
N SER A 540 49.12 20.50 -18.99
CA SER A 540 48.14 21.08 -19.94
C SER A 540 47.05 20.10 -20.42
N MET A 541 45.81 20.45 -20.04
CA MET A 541 44.53 20.12 -20.70
C MET A 541 43.93 18.73 -20.42
N LEU A 542 43.02 18.67 -19.45
CA LEU A 542 41.65 18.14 -19.58
C LEU A 542 40.84 18.50 -18.31
N GLN A 543 40.31 19.72 -18.30
CA GLN A 543 39.13 20.14 -17.52
C GLN A 543 38.13 20.72 -18.53
N PRO A 544 36.83 20.33 -18.53
CA PRO A 544 35.80 21.02 -19.30
C PRO A 544 35.19 22.16 -18.48
N THR A 545 35.16 23.35 -19.09
CA THR A 545 34.60 24.58 -18.55
C THR A 545 33.13 24.78 -18.91
N ASN A 546 32.40 25.39 -17.97
CA ASN A 546 31.25 26.25 -18.25
C ASN A 546 31.68 27.36 -19.22
N ASP A 547 30.94 27.58 -20.31
CA ASP A 547 31.07 28.79 -21.12
C ASP A 547 29.73 29.26 -21.70
N LEU A 548 29.31 30.43 -21.23
CA LEU A 548 28.52 31.40 -21.99
C LEU A 548 29.16 32.77 -21.75
N GLN A 549 30.11 33.17 -22.61
CA GLN A 549 30.35 34.57 -22.95
C GLN A 549 31.23 34.70 -24.22
N ARG A 550 30.69 35.40 -25.23
CA ARG A 550 31.43 35.90 -26.39
C ARG A 550 31.55 37.43 -26.25
N GLY A 551 32.75 37.98 -26.45
CA GLY A 551 32.90 39.33 -27.02
C GLY A 551 34.01 40.23 -26.47
N ASN A 552 35.17 40.16 -27.13
CA ASN A 552 36.17 41.22 -27.38
C ASN A 552 37.08 41.81 -26.28
N MET A 553 38.37 41.79 -26.64
CA MET A 553 39.51 42.47 -26.04
C MET A 553 39.37 44.00 -26.08
N ILE A 554 39.96 44.69 -25.08
CA ILE A 554 40.96 45.78 -25.21
C ILE A 554 41.59 46.06 -23.84
N THR A 555 42.85 46.49 -23.91
CA THR A 555 43.93 46.62 -22.93
C THR A 555 43.77 47.61 -21.77
N ASP A 556 44.40 47.23 -20.66
CA ASP A 556 45.05 48.01 -19.58
C ASP A 556 44.38 49.24 -18.96
N GLY A 557 44.13 49.12 -17.66
CA GLY A 557 44.12 50.25 -16.73
C GLY A 557 43.04 50.20 -15.65
N GLN A 558 43.44 49.83 -14.42
CA GLN A 558 42.83 50.21 -13.14
C GLN A 558 41.39 49.73 -12.77
N ILE A 559 41.32 49.26 -11.50
CA ILE A 559 40.17 49.15 -10.59
C ILE A 559 39.34 47.84 -10.64
N GLY A 560 39.26 47.20 -9.45
CA GLY A 560 37.98 46.81 -8.89
C GLY A 560 37.63 45.33 -8.90
N GLY A 561 38.00 44.63 -7.83
CA GLY A 561 37.24 43.45 -7.39
C GLY A 561 35.91 43.88 -6.76
N SER A 562 34.83 43.22 -7.13
CA SER A 562 33.51 43.26 -6.47
C SER A 562 32.75 42.03 -6.95
N GLN A 563 31.99 41.27 -6.16
CA GLN A 563 31.67 41.34 -4.73
C GLN A 563 31.00 39.98 -4.42
N ALA A 564 31.54 39.21 -3.48
CA ALA A 564 30.77 38.22 -2.73
C ALA A 564 30.04 38.99 -1.62
N ILE A 565 28.72 39.07 -1.67
CA ILE A 565 27.96 39.91 -0.73
C ILE A 565 27.55 39.09 0.50
N LEU A 566 28.38 39.30 1.52
CA LEU A 566 28.14 39.35 2.96
C LEU A 566 27.82 38.03 3.66
N LEU A 567 28.77 37.55 4.46
CA LEU A 567 28.55 36.90 5.75
C LEU A 567 28.56 38.01 6.81
N SER A 568 27.69 37.96 7.82
CA SER A 568 27.85 38.80 9.02
C SER A 568 29.12 38.39 9.79
N PRO A 569 29.77 39.30 10.52
CA PRO A 569 31.21 39.28 10.71
C PRO A 569 31.69 38.38 11.84
N SER A 570 32.87 37.79 11.61
CA SER A 570 33.73 37.14 12.58
C SER A 570 34.20 38.12 13.67
N LYS A 571 34.02 37.76 14.94
CA LYS A 571 34.80 38.31 16.05
C LYS A 571 36.26 37.92 15.85
N GLY A 572 37.13 38.90 15.64
CA GLY A 572 38.58 38.74 15.66
C GLY A 572 39.25 40.07 15.98
N GLY A 573 40.01 40.11 17.08
CA GLY A 573 40.97 41.17 17.37
C GLY A 573 40.59 42.12 18.50
N SER A 574 41.22 41.89 19.65
CA SER A 574 41.47 42.79 20.79
C SER A 574 41.31 44.30 20.56
N GLY A 575 40.64 44.96 21.50
CA GLY A 575 40.86 46.38 21.79
C GLY A 575 39.57 47.20 21.88
N ASP A 576 39.31 47.67 23.10
CA ASP A 576 38.39 48.73 23.50
C ASP A 576 36.87 48.46 23.54
N HIS A 577 36.35 48.79 24.72
CA HIS A 577 34.95 48.84 25.09
C HIS A 577 34.19 49.82 24.19
N ASP A 578 33.42 49.32 23.24
CA ASP A 578 32.29 50.06 22.70
C ASP A 578 31.02 49.32 23.09
N GLU A 579 30.14 50.05 23.77
CA GLU A 579 28.78 49.65 24.12
C GLU A 579 28.06 49.20 22.84
N GLN A 580 28.01 47.88 22.59
CA GLN A 580 27.11 47.32 21.59
C GLN A 580 25.70 47.73 21.99
N SER A 581 25.09 48.61 21.21
CA SER A 581 23.74 49.09 21.50
C SER A 581 22.77 47.92 21.38
N ASP A 582 21.78 47.83 22.26
CA ASP A 582 20.70 46.84 22.15
C ASP A 582 20.02 46.89 20.76
N ASP A 583 20.10 48.05 20.08
CA ASP A 583 19.62 48.25 18.72
C ASP A 583 20.38 47.40 17.68
N ASP A 584 21.69 47.18 17.84
CA ASP A 584 22.49 46.38 16.90
C ASP A 584 22.15 44.89 16.99
N GLU A 585 21.88 44.38 18.19
CA GLU A 585 21.44 42.99 18.38
C GLU A 585 20.06 42.74 17.79
N VAL A 586 19.12 43.68 17.99
CA VAL A 586 17.77 43.60 17.41
C VAL A 586 17.83 43.69 15.88
N MET A 587 18.71 44.54 15.34
CA MET A 587 18.93 44.65 13.89
C MET A 587 19.57 43.38 13.30
N ASP A 588 20.51 42.76 14.01
CA ASP A 588 21.10 41.47 13.62
C ASP A 588 20.06 40.33 13.66
N GLN A 589 19.15 40.32 14.64
CA GLN A 589 18.06 39.36 14.72
C GLN A 589 17.04 39.56 13.58
N LEU A 590 16.63 40.80 13.28
CA LEU A 590 15.68 41.08 12.20
C LEU A 590 16.27 40.90 10.80
N SER A 591 17.58 41.11 10.64
CA SER A 591 18.28 40.94 9.36
C SER A 591 18.87 39.53 9.17
N ALA A 592 18.64 38.62 10.13
CA ALA A 592 19.11 37.25 10.05
C ALA A 592 18.56 36.58 8.79
N ARG A 593 19.46 36.02 7.97
CA ARG A 593 19.10 35.26 6.75
C ARG A 593 19.00 33.76 6.99
N ILE A 594 19.40 33.31 8.19
CA ILE A 594 19.36 31.92 8.61
C ILE A 594 18.52 31.88 9.88
N GLY A 595 17.68 30.86 9.98
CA GLY A 595 16.87 30.58 11.16
C GLY A 595 17.68 30.18 12.39
N THR A 596 16.99 29.95 13.51
CA THR A 596 17.59 29.57 14.79
C THR A 596 16.95 28.29 15.34
N PHE A 597 17.71 27.58 16.17
CA PHE A 597 17.19 26.46 16.95
C PHE A 597 16.56 26.98 18.23
N GLN A 598 15.41 26.40 18.61
CA GLN A 598 14.70 26.75 19.83
C GLN A 598 14.12 25.51 20.49
N ILE A 599 14.18 25.48 21.83
CA ILE A 599 13.49 24.46 22.61
C ILE A 599 12.04 24.91 22.74
N THR A 600 11.11 24.09 22.21
CA THR A 600 9.68 24.35 22.29
C THR A 600 9.08 23.87 23.61
N GLU A 601 7.80 24.19 23.85
CA GLU A 601 7.12 23.92 25.12
C GLU A 601 7.00 22.43 25.47
N ASP A 602 7.08 21.57 24.45
CA ASP A 602 7.14 20.10 24.52
C ASP A 602 8.55 19.57 24.85
N GLY A 603 9.53 20.46 25.07
CA GLY A 603 10.93 20.11 25.35
C GLY A 603 11.74 19.70 24.13
N GLN A 604 11.16 19.73 22.92
CA GLN A 604 11.86 19.34 21.70
C GLN A 604 12.63 20.53 21.11
N LEU A 605 13.82 20.26 20.58
CA LEU A 605 14.61 21.27 19.86
C LEU A 605 14.15 21.33 18.40
N ARG A 606 13.53 22.44 18.01
CA ARG A 606 13.02 22.72 16.65
C ARG A 606 13.81 23.80 15.94
N TYR A 607 13.68 23.86 14.62
CA TYR A 607 14.30 24.89 13.80
C TYR A 607 13.25 25.82 13.17
N TYR A 608 13.38 27.11 13.44
CA TYR A 608 12.55 28.13 12.80
C TYR A 608 13.38 28.91 11.79
N GLY A 609 13.02 28.81 10.51
CA GLY A 609 13.67 29.56 9.43
C GLY A 609 13.54 31.08 9.59
N ALA A 610 14.45 31.83 8.97
CA ALA A 610 14.52 33.30 9.06
C ALA A 610 13.24 34.04 8.62
N THR A 611 12.40 33.41 7.79
CA THR A 611 11.10 33.97 7.37
C THR A 611 10.01 33.83 8.44
N SER A 612 10.22 33.06 9.50
CA SER A 612 9.30 32.92 10.63
C SER A 612 9.72 33.86 11.75
N ASN A 613 8.84 34.77 12.22
CA ASN A 613 9.16 35.64 13.35
C ASN A 613 9.46 34.88 14.65
N LEU A 614 9.15 33.58 14.72
CA LEU A 614 9.46 32.75 15.89
C LEU A 614 10.96 32.64 16.11
N HIS A 615 11.82 32.70 15.08
CA HIS A 615 13.27 32.56 15.21
C HIS A 615 13.95 33.66 16.05
N ILE A 616 13.26 34.78 16.31
CA ILE A 616 13.72 35.92 17.10
C ILE A 616 13.50 35.68 18.61
N LEU A 617 12.55 34.82 18.98
CA LEU A 617 12.18 34.59 20.38
C LEU A 617 13.24 33.75 21.11
N GLN A 618 14.13 34.39 21.86
CA GLN A 618 15.20 33.69 22.59
C GLN A 618 14.75 33.03 23.91
N ASN A 619 13.58 33.40 24.48
CA ASN A 619 13.12 32.97 25.81
C ASN A 619 11.82 32.13 25.81
N GLY A 620 11.45 31.57 24.65
CA GLY A 620 10.26 30.72 24.51
C GLY A 620 8.94 31.44 24.75
N LEU A 621 7.83 30.73 24.53
CA LEU A 621 6.47 31.26 24.58
C LEU A 621 5.83 31.06 25.96
N SER A 622 6.53 31.40 27.04
CA SER A 622 6.13 31.13 28.44
C SER A 622 4.73 31.62 28.86
N SER A 623 4.06 32.45 28.04
CA SER A 623 2.75 33.06 28.30
C SER A 623 1.64 32.70 27.29
N LEU A 624 1.88 31.81 26.32
CA LEU A 624 0.86 31.43 25.34
C LEU A 624 0.02 30.21 25.77
N PRO A 625 -1.21 30.06 25.24
CA PRO A 625 -2.03 28.88 25.48
C PRO A 625 -1.34 27.61 24.97
N ARG A 626 -1.07 26.68 25.90
CA ARG A 626 -0.49 25.37 25.61
C ARG A 626 -1.52 24.44 24.97
N ALA A 627 -1.14 23.78 23.87
CA ALA A 627 -1.87 22.60 23.42
C ALA A 627 -1.73 21.50 24.48
N VAL A 628 -2.82 20.78 24.78
CA VAL A 628 -2.76 19.62 25.67
C VAL A 628 -2.09 18.49 24.89
N HIS A 629 -0.83 18.19 25.20
CA HIS A 629 -0.12 17.08 24.59
C HIS A 629 -0.60 15.75 25.20
N ARG A 630 -0.96 14.82 24.33
CA ARG A 630 -1.33 13.48 24.75
C ARG A 630 -0.11 12.67 25.19
N SER A 631 -0.27 11.85 26.23
CA SER A 631 0.81 11.03 26.79
C SER A 631 0.74 9.60 26.28
N ILE A 632 1.81 9.12 25.64
CA ILE A 632 1.92 7.73 25.19
C ILE A 632 1.79 6.75 26.37
N ARG A 633 2.33 7.07 27.56
CA ARG A 633 2.28 6.17 28.72
C ARG A 633 0.86 5.92 29.22
N LEU A 634 0.03 6.96 29.26
CA LEU A 634 -1.32 6.87 29.79
C LEU A 634 -2.31 6.56 28.67
N GLU A 635 -2.42 7.47 27.70
CA GLU A 635 -3.42 7.37 26.65
C GLU A 635 -3.04 6.35 25.57
N GLY A 636 -1.74 6.07 25.39
CA GLY A 636 -1.27 5.02 24.49
C GLY A 636 -1.65 3.63 25.00
N GLU A 637 -1.44 3.34 26.28
CA GLU A 637 -1.87 2.07 26.89
C GLU A 637 -3.39 1.92 26.87
N GLU A 638 -4.14 3.00 27.13
CA GLU A 638 -5.60 3.01 26.98
C GLU A 638 -6.05 2.81 25.53
N ALA A 639 -5.34 3.38 24.55
CA ALA A 639 -5.63 3.17 23.13
C ALA A 639 -5.35 1.72 22.70
N LEU A 640 -4.23 1.16 23.14
CA LEU A 640 -3.90 -0.25 22.89
C LEU A 640 -4.92 -1.18 23.55
N THR A 641 -5.32 -0.90 24.79
CA THR A 641 -6.32 -1.70 25.52
C THR A 641 -7.68 -1.67 24.82
N ARG A 642 -8.14 -0.48 24.40
CA ARG A 642 -9.41 -0.33 23.66
C ARG A 642 -9.41 -1.03 22.30
N ALA A 643 -8.25 -1.14 21.67
CA ALA A 643 -8.07 -1.83 20.40
C ALA A 643 -7.77 -3.33 20.56
N GLU A 644 -7.74 -3.86 21.79
CA GLU A 644 -7.37 -5.25 22.09
C GLU A 644 -5.95 -5.62 21.62
N LEU A 645 -5.04 -4.64 21.64
CA LEU A 645 -3.63 -4.76 21.22
C LEU A 645 -2.63 -4.53 22.36
N ASN A 646 -3.09 -4.58 23.61
CA ASN A 646 -2.25 -4.46 24.81
C ASN A 646 -1.64 -5.81 25.28
N GLN A 647 -1.59 -6.80 24.40
CA GLN A 647 -0.96 -8.09 24.71
C GLN A 647 0.52 -7.88 25.08
N ARG A 648 0.91 -8.43 26.23
CA ARG A 648 2.28 -8.36 26.72
C ARG A 648 3.19 -9.23 25.86
N ILE A 649 4.32 -8.67 25.46
CA ILE A 649 5.36 -9.35 24.70
C ILE A 649 6.41 -9.90 25.66
N ASP A 650 6.85 -11.13 25.41
CA ASP A 650 7.96 -11.73 26.12
C ASP A 650 9.21 -10.84 25.92
N PRO A 651 9.87 -10.35 27.00
CA PRO A 651 11.05 -9.50 26.88
C PRO A 651 12.20 -10.12 26.08
N ASP A 652 12.37 -11.45 26.13
CA ASP A 652 13.41 -12.15 25.37
C ASP A 652 13.05 -12.21 23.88
N LEU A 653 11.75 -12.36 23.56
CA LEU A 653 11.27 -12.24 22.19
C LEU A 653 11.45 -10.81 21.67
N GLU A 654 11.03 -9.81 22.44
CA GLU A 654 11.19 -8.39 22.07
C GLU A 654 12.66 -8.07 21.75
N LYS A 655 13.58 -8.48 22.63
CA LYS A 655 15.02 -8.30 22.43
C LYS A 655 15.53 -9.02 21.18
N HIS A 656 15.06 -10.23 20.92
CA HIS A 656 15.42 -10.98 19.71
C HIS A 656 14.98 -10.26 18.42
N LEU A 657 13.74 -9.73 18.39
CA LEU A 657 13.24 -8.97 17.24
C LEU A 657 14.02 -7.65 17.03
N GLU A 658 14.38 -6.98 18.11
CA GLU A 658 15.25 -5.79 18.05
C GLU A 658 16.64 -6.13 17.49
N ASP A 659 17.23 -7.25 17.92
CA ASP A 659 18.53 -7.70 17.44
C ASP A 659 18.49 -8.08 15.95
N LEU A 660 17.38 -8.65 15.45
CA LEU A 660 17.18 -8.89 14.02
C LEU A 660 17.17 -7.59 13.22
N TYR A 661 16.41 -6.58 13.66
CA TYR A 661 16.36 -5.27 13.01
C TYR A 661 17.75 -4.62 12.91
N PHE A 662 18.48 -4.53 14.03
CA PHE A 662 19.80 -3.88 14.08
C PHE A 662 20.91 -4.63 13.33
N ARG A 663 20.67 -5.89 12.93
CA ARG A 663 21.64 -6.71 12.19
C ARG A 663 21.32 -6.76 10.71
N TRP A 664 20.05 -6.78 10.35
CA TRP A 664 19.64 -7.06 8.98
C TRP A 664 19.03 -5.85 8.25
N GLU A 665 18.30 -4.99 8.95
CA GLU A 665 17.60 -3.85 8.33
C GLU A 665 18.38 -2.53 8.47
N ASP A 666 18.70 -2.12 9.70
CA ASP A 666 19.30 -0.82 9.98
C ASP A 666 20.66 -0.60 9.30
N PRO A 667 21.59 -1.57 9.20
CA PRO A 667 22.88 -1.32 8.54
C PRO A 667 22.79 -0.93 7.06
N ALA A 668 21.70 -1.28 6.38
CA ALA A 668 21.48 -0.88 4.98
C ALA A 668 20.97 0.57 4.84
N ILE A 669 20.13 1.01 5.79
CA ILE A 669 19.61 2.38 5.90
C ILE A 669 19.70 2.78 7.37
N HIS A 670 20.88 3.25 7.77
CA HIS A 670 21.18 3.54 9.17
C HIS A 670 20.42 4.78 9.63
N VAL A 671 19.37 4.57 10.42
CA VAL A 671 18.49 5.64 10.90
C VAL A 671 18.40 5.66 12.43
N VAL A 672 18.65 4.53 13.11
CA VAL A 672 18.61 4.42 14.56
C VAL A 672 20.01 4.11 15.12
N ASP A 673 20.48 4.98 16.01
CA ASP A 673 21.67 4.68 16.82
C ASP A 673 21.31 3.65 17.91
N GLU A 674 21.79 2.41 17.74
CA GLU A 674 21.45 1.28 18.59
C GLU A 674 21.78 1.51 20.07
N GLU A 675 22.94 2.10 20.36
CA GLU A 675 23.38 2.31 21.74
C GLU A 675 22.49 3.37 22.42
N MET A 676 22.21 4.49 21.74
CA MET A 676 21.29 5.49 22.28
C MET A 676 19.86 4.98 22.39
N TYR A 677 19.38 4.15 21.46
CA TYR A 677 18.07 3.52 21.55
C TYR A 677 17.94 2.70 22.84
N PHE A 678 18.90 1.81 23.14
CA PHE A 678 18.85 0.99 24.35
C PHE A 678 19.04 1.78 25.64
N LEU A 679 19.90 2.81 25.64
CA LEU A 679 20.04 3.72 26.79
C LEU A 679 18.73 4.48 27.07
N ALA A 680 18.11 5.04 26.03
CA ALA A 680 16.85 5.76 26.14
C ALA A 680 15.68 4.84 26.53
N LYS A 681 15.64 3.60 25.99
CA LYS A 681 14.70 2.55 26.41
C LYS A 681 14.82 2.23 27.90
N SER A 682 16.05 2.06 28.40
CA SER A 682 16.30 1.80 29.82
C SER A 682 15.86 2.95 30.73
N ALA A 683 16.15 4.19 30.33
CA ALA A 683 15.68 5.39 31.03
C ALA A 683 14.15 5.46 31.06
N TYR A 684 13.50 5.18 29.93
CA TYR A 684 12.05 5.09 29.84
C TYR A 684 11.47 4.05 30.82
N TYR A 685 11.98 2.83 30.87
CA TYR A 685 11.48 1.84 31.83
C TYR A 685 11.83 2.14 33.30
N SER A 686 12.80 3.03 33.56
CA SER A 686 13.14 3.53 34.89
C SER A 686 12.24 4.68 35.37
N GLY A 687 11.31 5.14 34.53
CA GLY A 687 10.33 6.18 34.84
C GLY A 687 10.72 7.58 34.35
N GLU A 688 11.82 7.72 33.62
CA GLU A 688 12.13 8.96 32.91
C GLU A 688 11.24 9.07 31.65
N ASP A 689 10.75 10.27 31.34
CA ASP A 689 9.89 10.50 30.18
C ASP A 689 10.41 11.67 29.34
N GLY A 690 10.04 11.70 28.06
CA GLY A 690 10.43 12.79 27.14
C GLY A 690 11.83 12.66 26.50
N ASN A 691 12.51 11.52 26.65
CA ASN A 691 13.75 11.27 25.91
C ASN A 691 13.46 11.14 24.40
N PRO A 692 14.10 11.94 23.52
CA PRO A 692 13.74 11.97 22.10
C PRO A 692 14.25 10.78 21.29
N PHE A 693 15.06 9.88 21.87
CA PHE A 693 15.73 8.77 21.18
C PHE A 693 15.05 7.40 21.38
N TYR A 694 13.92 7.37 22.09
CA TYR A 694 13.09 6.18 22.25
C TYR A 694 11.61 6.55 22.30
N SER A 695 10.78 5.75 21.65
CA SER A 695 9.33 5.76 21.87
C SER A 695 8.75 4.35 21.73
N GLU A 696 7.59 4.12 22.34
CA GLU A 696 6.85 2.87 22.15
C GLU A 696 6.47 2.65 20.68
N THR A 697 6.19 3.72 19.93
CA THR A 697 5.98 3.66 18.48
C THR A 697 7.23 3.10 17.79
N LEU A 698 8.40 3.69 18.03
CA LEU A 698 9.67 3.23 17.44
C LEU A 698 9.94 1.76 17.76
N LYS A 699 9.82 1.36 19.03
CA LYS A 699 9.96 -0.05 19.44
C LYS A 699 9.04 -0.97 18.64
N ASN A 700 7.75 -0.66 18.55
CA ASN A 700 6.80 -1.50 17.82
C ASN A 700 7.15 -1.60 16.33
N THR A 701 7.65 -0.53 15.70
CA THR A 701 8.09 -0.58 14.30
C THR A 701 9.34 -1.45 14.10
N ILE A 702 10.30 -1.37 15.02
CA ILE A 702 11.49 -2.23 15.05
C ILE A 702 11.07 -3.71 15.20
N CYS A 703 10.18 -4.01 16.15
CA CYS A 703 9.67 -5.36 16.35
C CYS A 703 8.85 -5.88 15.14
N ALA A 704 8.11 -5.01 14.45
CA ALA A 704 7.36 -5.39 13.26
C ALA A 704 8.28 -5.88 12.12
N ILE A 705 9.42 -5.20 11.87
CA ILE A 705 10.43 -5.69 10.92
C ILE A 705 11.09 -6.97 11.45
N GLY A 706 11.51 -6.99 12.70
CA GLY A 706 12.13 -8.18 13.30
C GLY A 706 11.25 -9.42 13.23
N SER A 707 9.93 -9.26 13.42
CA SER A 707 8.97 -10.37 13.34
C SER A 707 8.89 -10.98 11.94
N GLN A 708 8.96 -10.18 10.88
CA GLN A 708 8.98 -10.68 9.49
C GLN A 708 10.24 -11.52 9.19
N MET A 709 11.33 -11.28 9.93
CA MET A 709 12.61 -11.98 9.79
C MET A 709 12.78 -13.17 10.73
N SER A 710 11.82 -13.43 11.62
CA SER A 710 11.87 -14.46 12.66
C SER A 710 10.90 -15.60 12.35
N SER A 711 11.12 -16.76 12.95
CA SER A 711 10.20 -17.90 12.91
C SER A 711 9.97 -18.43 14.34
N ASP A 712 10.03 -17.55 15.34
CA ASP A 712 9.87 -17.93 16.75
C ASP A 712 8.40 -18.21 17.06
N ASP A 713 8.10 -19.40 17.58
CA ASP A 713 6.73 -19.87 17.86
C ASP A 713 5.98 -19.01 18.91
N ARG A 714 6.67 -18.13 19.64
CA ARG A 714 6.04 -17.18 20.58
C ARG A 714 5.39 -15.99 19.88
N LEU A 715 5.59 -15.82 18.57
CA LEU A 715 4.98 -14.75 17.78
C LEU A 715 3.46 -14.96 17.63
N PRO A 716 2.65 -13.89 17.60
CA PRO A 716 1.22 -13.97 17.29
C PRO A 716 0.97 -14.43 15.84
N ASP A 717 -0.17 -15.06 15.55
CA ASP A 717 -0.55 -15.59 14.21
C ASP A 717 -0.52 -14.56 13.04
N SER A 718 -0.46 -13.26 13.34
CA SER A 718 -0.28 -12.16 12.37
C SER A 718 0.77 -11.17 12.90
N ASP A 719 1.98 -11.68 13.04
CA ASP A 719 3.11 -11.18 13.80
C ASP A 719 3.43 -9.72 13.47
N ALA A 720 3.68 -9.44 12.18
CA ALA A 720 4.08 -8.13 11.70
C ALA A 720 2.95 -7.10 11.75
N GLU A 721 1.70 -7.51 11.45
CA GLU A 721 0.57 -6.59 11.48
C GLU A 721 0.16 -6.27 12.92
N PHE A 722 0.35 -7.19 13.88
CA PHE A 722 0.16 -6.92 15.30
C PHE A 722 1.03 -5.75 15.78
N PHE A 723 2.35 -5.83 15.57
CA PHE A 723 3.27 -4.76 15.97
C PHE A 723 3.03 -3.47 15.16
N ASN A 724 2.76 -3.58 13.85
CA ASN A 724 2.48 -2.42 13.01
C ASN A 724 1.18 -1.70 13.39
N ALA A 725 0.12 -2.43 13.77
CA ALA A 725 -1.13 -1.85 14.25
C ALA A 725 -0.93 -1.07 15.55
N ARG A 726 -0.14 -1.62 16.49
CA ARG A 726 0.27 -0.90 17.71
C ARG A 726 1.02 0.38 17.39
N ALA A 727 2.02 0.31 16.50
CA ALA A 727 2.77 1.48 16.07
C ALA A 727 1.87 2.57 15.47
N LYS A 728 0.89 2.22 14.61
CA LYS A 728 -0.05 3.18 14.02
C LYS A 728 -0.91 3.92 15.05
N LEU A 729 -1.42 3.20 16.05
CA LEU A 729 -2.22 3.79 17.13
C LEU A 729 -1.38 4.74 18.00
N LEU A 730 -0.17 4.31 18.35
CA LEU A 730 0.75 5.10 19.18
C LEU A 730 1.26 6.33 18.43
N LEU A 731 1.55 6.21 17.13
CA LEU A 731 1.95 7.32 16.28
C LEU A 731 0.88 8.43 16.28
N GLN A 732 -0.41 8.08 16.24
CA GLN A 732 -1.48 9.08 16.25
C GLN A 732 -1.44 9.97 17.52
N ILE A 733 -0.96 9.44 18.63
CA ILE A 733 -0.75 10.17 19.89
C ILE A 733 0.55 10.97 19.84
N GLU A 734 1.64 10.31 19.42
CA GLU A 734 2.99 10.90 19.35
C GLU A 734 3.06 12.11 18.40
N MET A 735 2.20 12.17 17.38
CA MET A 735 2.14 13.30 16.45
C MET A 735 1.76 14.64 17.09
N ASP A 736 1.23 14.68 18.31
CA ASP A 736 1.00 15.93 19.05
C ASP A 736 2.31 16.57 19.56
N SER A 737 3.37 15.78 19.66
CA SER A 737 4.69 16.18 20.16
C SER A 737 5.79 15.29 19.53
N PRO A 738 6.03 15.42 18.21
CA PRO A 738 6.97 14.56 17.50
C PRO A 738 8.40 14.76 17.98
N SER A 739 9.16 13.67 18.03
CA SER A 739 10.56 13.60 18.45
C SER A 739 11.43 12.91 17.38
N ILE A 740 12.72 12.75 17.64
CA ILE A 740 13.64 12.01 16.76
C ILE A 740 13.17 10.56 16.61
N ALA A 741 12.71 9.92 17.69
CA ALA A 741 12.14 8.58 17.66
C ALA A 741 10.91 8.48 16.75
N THR A 742 10.08 9.53 16.68
CA THR A 742 8.93 9.60 15.75
C THR A 742 9.38 9.59 14.30
N VAL A 743 10.43 10.36 13.97
CA VAL A 743 11.01 10.40 12.62
C VAL A 743 11.59 9.04 12.24
N GLN A 744 12.34 8.41 13.16
CA GLN A 744 12.90 7.07 12.98
C GLN A 744 11.79 6.03 12.76
N ALA A 745 10.73 6.08 13.57
CA ALA A 745 9.58 5.19 13.45
C ALA A 745 8.89 5.33 12.10
N LEU A 746 8.70 6.55 11.59
CA LEU A 746 8.08 6.79 10.29
C LEU A 746 8.89 6.22 9.12
N VAL A 747 10.23 6.26 9.19
CA VAL A 747 11.10 5.61 8.18
C VAL A 747 10.88 4.10 8.18
N ILE A 748 10.85 3.48 9.36
CA ILE A 748 10.66 2.03 9.49
C ILE A 748 9.22 1.63 9.10
N MET A 749 8.20 2.39 9.50
CA MET A 749 6.81 2.20 9.05
C MET A 749 6.70 2.29 7.53
N SER A 750 7.45 3.21 6.91
CA SER A 750 7.48 3.32 5.45
C SER A 750 7.97 2.01 4.81
N ALA A 751 9.03 1.40 5.34
CA ALA A 751 9.54 0.10 4.90
C ALA A 751 8.54 -1.05 5.14
N ILE A 752 7.87 -1.10 6.30
CA ILE A 752 6.84 -2.12 6.62
C ILE A 752 5.67 -2.04 5.62
N GLU A 753 5.17 -0.85 5.34
CA GLU A 753 4.09 -0.67 4.37
C GLU A 753 4.55 -1.03 2.95
N ALA A 754 5.82 -0.79 2.60
CA ALA A 754 6.45 -1.28 1.37
C ALA A 754 6.38 -2.80 1.27
N ALA A 755 6.89 -3.50 2.29
CA ALA A 755 6.92 -4.95 2.38
C ALA A 755 5.52 -5.53 2.25
N SER A 756 4.52 -4.82 2.80
CA SER A 756 3.11 -5.21 2.76
C SER A 756 2.37 -4.80 1.47
N THR A 757 3.07 -4.33 0.43
CA THR A 757 2.48 -3.85 -0.85
C THR A 757 1.58 -2.61 -0.75
N ARG A 758 1.65 -1.87 0.35
CA ARG A 758 0.87 -0.66 0.66
C ARG A 758 1.64 0.61 0.28
N ASP A 759 2.13 0.67 -0.96
CA ASP A 759 3.13 1.65 -1.42
C ASP A 759 2.73 3.12 -1.20
N SER A 760 1.45 3.47 -1.36
CA SER A 760 0.97 4.84 -1.13
C SER A 760 1.16 5.26 0.33
N ARG A 761 0.87 4.36 1.28
CA ARG A 761 1.06 4.64 2.71
C ARG A 761 2.55 4.71 3.05
N GLY A 762 3.34 3.78 2.51
CA GLY A 762 4.79 3.81 2.65
C GLY A 762 5.39 5.14 2.18
N TRP A 763 4.96 5.63 1.02
CA TRP A 763 5.38 6.93 0.50
C TRP A 763 5.01 8.10 1.41
N LEU A 764 3.77 8.12 1.93
CA LEU A 764 3.32 9.18 2.84
C LEU A 764 4.14 9.20 4.13
N TYR A 765 4.43 8.05 4.73
CA TYR A 765 5.28 7.97 5.92
C TYR A 765 6.71 8.45 5.65
N SER A 766 7.30 8.13 4.49
CA SER A 766 8.59 8.70 4.08
C SER A 766 8.53 10.24 3.98
N GLY A 767 7.47 10.77 3.36
CA GLY A 767 7.26 12.21 3.25
C GLY A 767 7.04 12.91 4.61
N MET A 768 6.32 12.26 5.53
CA MET A 768 6.15 12.72 6.90
C MET A 768 7.48 12.74 7.64
N ALA A 769 8.29 11.68 7.55
CA ALA A 769 9.61 11.63 8.15
C ALA A 769 10.51 12.77 7.65
N MET A 770 10.50 13.06 6.34
CA MET A 770 11.26 14.18 5.78
C MET A 770 10.78 15.55 6.27
N ARG A 771 9.46 15.77 6.38
CA ARG A 771 8.93 17.05 6.89
C ARG A 771 9.21 17.24 8.37
N LEU A 772 9.08 16.20 9.17
CA LEU A 772 9.38 16.26 10.61
C LEU A 772 10.88 16.37 10.88
N SER A 773 11.74 15.76 10.07
CA SER A 773 13.20 15.97 10.18
C SER A 773 13.57 17.42 9.88
N ALA A 774 12.84 18.10 8.98
CA ALA A 774 13.00 19.53 8.74
C ALA A 774 12.51 20.38 9.92
N ASP A 775 11.35 20.06 10.51
CA ASP A 775 10.79 20.72 11.70
C ASP A 775 11.74 20.64 12.91
N LEU A 776 12.29 19.46 13.18
CA LEU A 776 13.29 19.23 14.23
C LEU A 776 14.69 19.77 13.89
N GLY A 777 14.84 20.35 12.69
CA GLY A 777 16.10 20.95 12.24
C GLY A 777 17.23 19.97 11.97
N LEU A 778 16.95 18.68 11.75
CA LEU A 778 17.98 17.64 11.58
C LEU A 778 18.83 17.85 10.32
N HIS A 779 18.31 18.57 9.33
CA HIS A 779 19.01 18.96 8.10
C HIS A 779 20.03 20.10 8.27
N ARG A 780 20.03 20.77 9.44
CA ARG A 780 20.86 21.94 9.72
C ARG A 780 22.02 21.59 10.63
N ASP A 781 23.16 22.23 10.42
CA ASP A 781 24.32 22.16 11.30
C ASP A 781 24.01 22.75 12.71
N PRO A 782 24.03 21.94 13.78
CA PRO A 782 23.75 22.39 15.14
C PRO A 782 25.01 22.84 15.90
N SER A 783 26.18 23.02 15.26
CA SER A 783 27.45 23.31 15.94
C SER A 783 27.39 24.44 16.97
N ARG A 784 26.62 25.50 16.72
CA ARG A 784 26.42 26.60 17.69
C ARG A 784 25.68 26.16 18.97
N VAL A 785 24.72 25.26 18.81
CA VAL A 785 23.92 24.66 19.90
C VAL A 785 24.76 23.62 20.66
N VAL A 786 25.75 23.00 20.00
CA VAL A 786 26.72 22.14 20.68
C VAL A 786 27.70 22.99 21.51
N GLN A 787 28.26 24.05 20.92
CA GLN A 787 29.22 24.93 21.58
C GLN A 787 28.66 25.64 22.83
N ASN A 788 27.36 25.94 22.85
CA ASN A 788 26.70 26.56 24.00
C ASN A 788 26.25 25.54 25.07
N GLY A 789 26.49 24.24 24.87
CA GLY A 789 26.17 23.17 25.80
C GLY A 789 24.72 22.70 25.81
N SER A 790 23.86 23.20 24.90
CA SER A 790 22.44 22.80 24.83
C SER A 790 22.22 21.46 24.11
N LEU A 791 23.22 20.98 23.37
CA LEU A 791 23.22 19.69 22.69
C LEU A 791 24.59 19.02 22.86
N SER A 792 24.65 17.76 23.29
CA SER A 792 25.91 17.02 23.38
C SER A 792 26.39 16.55 22.00
N GLU A 793 27.70 16.26 21.88
CA GLU A 793 28.25 15.69 20.63
C GLU A 793 27.58 14.36 20.24
N ARG A 794 27.25 13.53 21.23
CA ARG A 794 26.58 12.25 21.01
C ARG A 794 25.17 12.44 20.44
N GLU A 795 24.41 13.41 20.94
CA GLU A 795 23.08 13.73 20.41
C GLU A 795 23.17 14.35 19.02
N PHE A 796 24.19 15.15 18.75
CA PHE A 796 24.48 15.63 17.40
C PHE A 796 24.72 14.47 16.43
N ASP A 797 25.50 13.46 16.82
CA ASP A 797 25.74 12.29 15.99
C ASP A 797 24.43 11.54 15.67
N VAL A 798 23.54 11.33 16.66
CA VAL A 798 22.22 10.69 16.40
C VAL A 798 21.34 11.53 15.46
N ARG A 799 21.34 12.86 15.60
CA ARG A 799 20.61 13.77 14.69
C ARG A 799 21.13 13.64 13.26
N ARG A 800 22.45 13.53 13.10
CA ARG A 800 23.11 13.33 11.80
C ARG A 800 22.74 11.99 11.18
N THR A 801 22.87 10.91 11.94
CA THR A 801 22.47 9.56 11.52
C THR A 801 21.01 9.54 11.06
N THR A 802 20.10 10.05 11.89
CA THR A 802 18.66 10.07 11.58
C THR A 802 18.37 10.85 10.31
N PHE A 803 18.95 12.04 10.14
CA PHE A 803 18.73 12.84 8.93
C PHE A 803 19.21 12.13 7.66
N TRP A 804 20.42 11.58 7.67
CA TRP A 804 20.96 10.92 6.48
C TRP A 804 20.23 9.60 6.18
N GLY A 805 19.77 8.86 7.20
CA GLY A 805 18.88 7.71 7.02
C GLY A 805 17.56 8.10 6.33
N VAL A 806 16.92 9.19 6.79
CA VAL A 806 15.71 9.76 6.16
C VAL A 806 15.98 10.19 4.72
N PHE A 807 17.12 10.85 4.46
CA PHE A 807 17.52 11.31 3.12
C PHE A 807 17.73 10.14 2.16
N VAL A 808 18.42 9.09 2.60
CA VAL A 808 18.67 7.88 1.80
C VAL A 808 17.34 7.20 1.48
N HIS A 809 16.50 6.96 2.50
CA HIS A 809 15.21 6.30 2.34
C HIS A 809 14.27 7.06 1.38
N ASP A 810 14.11 8.38 1.55
CA ASP A 810 13.27 9.21 0.65
C ASP A 810 13.82 9.22 -0.78
N SER A 811 15.15 9.27 -0.95
CA SER A 811 15.79 9.29 -2.28
C SER A 811 15.62 7.96 -3.02
N MET A 812 15.83 6.84 -2.33
CA MET A 812 15.59 5.51 -2.86
C MET A 812 14.13 5.35 -3.27
N TRP A 813 13.21 5.66 -2.35
CA TRP A 813 11.78 5.53 -2.62
C TRP A 813 11.35 6.36 -3.82
N SER A 814 11.75 7.64 -3.85
CA SER A 814 11.49 8.57 -4.95
C SER A 814 11.91 7.99 -6.30
N LEU A 815 13.13 7.46 -6.40
CA LEU A 815 13.61 6.86 -7.64
C LEU A 815 12.85 5.58 -8.00
N TYR A 816 12.59 4.71 -7.03
CA TYR A 816 12.03 3.38 -7.26
C TYR A 816 10.59 3.40 -7.75
N VAL A 817 9.78 4.36 -7.26
CA VAL A 817 8.39 4.54 -7.71
C VAL A 817 8.22 5.69 -8.72
N GLY A 818 9.30 6.38 -9.09
CA GLY A 818 9.28 7.48 -10.07
C GLY A 818 8.57 8.74 -9.57
N ARG A 819 8.77 9.13 -8.31
CA ARG A 819 8.16 10.30 -7.68
C ARG A 819 9.21 11.36 -7.29
N PRO A 820 8.83 12.65 -7.13
CA PRO A 820 9.77 13.70 -6.73
C PRO A 820 10.26 13.53 -5.28
N SER A 821 11.54 13.83 -5.02
CA SER A 821 12.11 13.81 -3.67
C SER A 821 11.75 15.06 -2.86
N ASN A 822 11.69 14.90 -1.54
CA ASN A 822 11.36 15.95 -0.60
C ASN A 822 12.67 16.51 -0.01
N ILE A 823 12.84 17.85 0.02
CA ILE A 823 14.05 18.64 0.35
C ILE A 823 14.99 18.97 -0.82
N ASN A 824 15.29 20.27 -0.96
CA ASN A 824 16.34 20.75 -1.86
C ASN A 824 17.72 20.52 -1.21
N ILE A 825 18.66 20.02 -2.00
CA ILE A 825 20.04 19.76 -1.57
C ILE A 825 20.70 21.01 -0.98
N GLN A 826 20.36 22.19 -1.51
CA GLN A 826 20.93 23.47 -1.05
C GLN A 826 20.50 23.86 0.36
N ASP A 827 19.41 23.27 0.88
CA ASP A 827 18.93 23.55 2.24
C ASP A 827 19.65 22.71 3.31
N ILE A 828 20.43 21.70 2.90
CA ILE A 828 21.14 20.78 3.79
C ILE A 828 22.47 21.41 4.19
N SER A 829 22.67 21.64 5.48
CA SER A 829 23.95 22.13 6.02
C SER A 829 24.61 21.19 7.02
N ILE A 830 23.90 20.17 7.50
CA ILE A 830 24.48 19.16 8.39
C ILE A 830 25.61 18.39 7.70
N SER A 831 26.67 18.08 8.46
CA SER A 831 27.82 17.33 7.95
C SER A 831 27.46 15.90 7.58
N ARG A 832 28.23 15.32 6.64
CA ARG A 832 28.06 13.93 6.20
C ARG A 832 28.50 12.92 7.30
N PRO A 833 28.03 11.66 7.25
CA PRO A 833 28.51 10.61 8.15
C PRO A 833 30.04 10.47 8.06
N SER A 834 30.69 10.12 9.18
CA SER A 834 32.16 10.11 9.28
C SER A 834 32.69 8.73 9.65
N GLN A 835 33.61 8.22 8.85
CA GLN A 835 34.27 6.93 9.07
C GLN A 835 35.06 6.86 10.39
N GLU A 836 35.42 8.02 10.96
CA GLU A 836 36.09 8.06 12.26
C GLU A 836 35.18 7.52 13.38
N HIS A 837 33.86 7.61 13.21
CA HIS A 837 32.89 7.11 14.19
C HIS A 837 32.87 5.59 14.22
N ASP A 838 33.06 4.93 13.09
CA ASP A 838 33.17 3.46 13.03
C ASP A 838 34.38 2.98 13.83
N ARG A 839 35.53 3.67 13.72
CA ARG A 839 36.75 3.34 14.49
C ARG A 839 36.56 3.55 15.98
N ARG A 840 35.91 4.65 16.38
CA ARG A 840 35.64 4.97 17.78
C ARG A 840 34.67 3.98 18.42
N ARG A 841 33.60 3.60 17.71
CA ARG A 841 32.55 2.70 18.21
C ARG A 841 32.95 1.22 18.11
N SER A 842 33.76 0.86 17.11
CA SER A 842 34.22 -0.50 16.85
C SER A 842 33.08 -1.54 16.85
N LYS A 843 31.93 -1.15 16.27
CA LYS A 843 30.72 -1.99 16.24
C LYS A 843 31.04 -3.31 15.52
N LYS A 844 30.47 -4.39 16.05
CA LYS A 844 30.57 -5.73 15.47
C LYS A 844 29.23 -6.17 14.92
N TRP A 845 29.24 -6.69 13.71
CA TRP A 845 28.12 -7.38 13.09
C TRP A 845 28.28 -8.88 13.26
N SER A 846 27.22 -9.55 13.70
CA SER A 846 27.13 -11.01 13.74
C SER A 846 25.72 -11.45 13.33
N PRO A 847 25.57 -12.66 12.77
CA PRO A 847 24.26 -13.14 12.37
C PRO A 847 23.40 -13.41 13.60
N SER A 848 22.36 -12.59 13.82
CA SER A 848 21.29 -12.92 14.77
C SER A 848 20.49 -14.11 14.22
N ARG A 849 20.35 -15.17 15.03
CA ARG A 849 19.78 -16.48 14.68
C ARG A 849 18.51 -16.74 15.48
N ASP A 850 17.53 -17.37 14.86
CA ASP A 850 16.36 -17.87 15.61
C ASP A 850 16.78 -19.02 16.53
N SER A 851 16.02 -19.25 17.60
CA SER A 851 16.30 -20.29 18.60
C SER A 851 16.36 -21.71 17.99
N ASN A 852 15.63 -21.94 16.90
CA ASN A 852 15.64 -23.18 16.11
C ASN A 852 16.84 -23.32 15.15
N GLU A 853 17.60 -22.25 14.88
CA GLU A 853 18.75 -22.25 13.96
C GLU A 853 20.08 -22.67 14.63
N GLY A 854 20.05 -22.89 15.95
CA GLY A 854 21.18 -23.35 16.76
C GLY A 854 22.22 -22.27 17.10
N LYS A 855 23.28 -22.67 17.81
CA LYS A 855 24.39 -21.79 18.22
C LYS A 855 25.29 -21.41 17.03
N PRO A 856 26.08 -20.31 17.14
CA PRO A 856 27.10 -19.96 16.14
C PRO A 856 27.97 -21.17 15.75
N ARG A 857 28.22 -21.34 14.45
CA ARG A 857 28.91 -22.52 13.91
C ARG A 857 30.43 -22.41 14.00
N THR A 858 30.95 -21.19 14.17
CA THR A 858 32.38 -20.89 14.25
C THR A 858 32.63 -19.82 15.31
N ASP A 859 33.85 -19.77 15.85
CA ASP A 859 34.26 -18.72 16.79
C ASP A 859 34.15 -17.33 16.16
N GLN A 860 34.45 -17.21 14.86
CA GLN A 860 34.32 -15.96 14.11
C GLN A 860 32.86 -15.48 14.00
N GLU A 861 31.88 -16.38 13.84
CA GLU A 861 30.46 -16.03 13.88
C GLU A 861 30.04 -15.49 15.26
N HIS A 862 30.68 -15.97 16.33
CA HIS A 862 30.40 -15.53 17.69
C HIS A 862 31.04 -14.16 17.99
N GLU A 863 32.30 -13.96 17.57
CA GLU A 863 33.04 -12.70 17.77
C GLU A 863 32.53 -11.56 16.87
N GLY A 864 31.97 -11.90 15.71
CA GLY A 864 31.47 -10.94 14.73
C GLY A 864 32.55 -10.24 13.92
N TRP A 865 32.12 -9.55 12.87
CA TRP A 865 32.97 -8.79 11.95
C TRP A 865 32.86 -7.30 12.24
N PHE A 866 33.91 -6.52 11.96
CA PHE A 866 33.83 -5.06 12.07
C PHE A 866 32.76 -4.51 11.13
N ASP A 867 31.88 -3.67 11.65
CA ASP A 867 30.74 -3.09 10.95
C ASP A 867 31.02 -1.61 10.58
N PRO A 868 31.43 -1.29 9.34
CA PRO A 868 31.75 0.06 8.89
C PRO A 868 30.48 0.84 8.49
N ILE A 869 29.52 0.91 9.41
CA ILE A 869 28.15 1.39 9.15
C ILE A 869 28.12 2.87 8.72
N GLU A 870 28.95 3.73 9.31
CA GLU A 870 29.01 5.16 8.99
C GLU A 870 29.68 5.38 7.63
N ALA A 871 30.74 4.62 7.32
CA ALA A 871 31.34 4.60 6.00
C ALA A 871 30.35 4.13 4.93
N CYS A 872 29.56 3.09 5.23
CA CYS A 872 28.53 2.58 4.32
C CYS A 872 27.41 3.60 4.11
N ALA A 873 26.94 4.25 5.19
CA ALA A 873 25.95 5.32 5.13
C ALA A 873 26.44 6.50 4.28
N ASP A 874 27.69 6.95 4.46
CA ASP A 874 28.28 8.00 3.63
C ASP A 874 28.37 7.60 2.16
N ALA A 875 28.81 6.37 1.87
CA ALA A 875 28.86 5.87 0.50
C ALA A 875 27.46 5.85 -0.14
N ASN A 876 26.43 5.47 0.62
CA ASN A 876 25.04 5.44 0.17
C ASN A 876 24.46 6.85 -0.06
N VAL A 877 24.80 7.82 0.79
CA VAL A 877 24.46 9.24 0.58
C VAL A 877 25.03 9.76 -0.74
N SER A 878 26.27 9.40 -1.08
CA SER A 878 26.87 9.76 -2.38
C SER A 878 26.08 9.18 -3.56
N LEU A 879 25.65 7.92 -3.46
CA LEU A 879 24.78 7.31 -4.47
C LEU A 879 23.44 8.05 -4.58
N CYS A 880 22.84 8.46 -3.47
CA CYS A 880 21.56 9.18 -3.45
C CYS A 880 21.64 10.57 -4.08
N PHE A 881 22.76 11.28 -3.98
CA PHE A 881 22.98 12.53 -4.72
C PHE A 881 22.92 12.31 -6.24
N MET A 882 23.61 11.27 -6.73
CA MET A 882 23.58 10.86 -8.13
C MET A 882 22.17 10.43 -8.57
N MET A 883 21.45 9.68 -7.72
CA MET A 883 20.04 9.31 -7.97
C MET A 883 19.14 10.53 -8.16
N ARG A 884 19.30 11.58 -7.34
CA ARG A 884 18.49 12.80 -7.45
C ARG A 884 18.77 13.57 -8.75
N GLN A 885 20.04 13.68 -9.15
CA GLN A 885 20.42 14.29 -10.43
C GLN A 885 19.86 13.52 -11.63
N LEU A 886 19.94 12.18 -11.57
CA LEU A 886 19.34 11.26 -12.54
C LEU A 886 17.83 11.51 -12.68
N SER A 887 17.08 11.48 -11.57
CA SER A 887 15.62 11.68 -11.59
C SER A 887 15.23 13.03 -12.18
N GLN A 888 15.94 14.10 -11.82
CA GLN A 888 15.62 15.47 -12.25
C GLN A 888 15.89 15.72 -13.73
N THR A 889 16.85 15.00 -14.34
CA THR A 889 17.31 15.25 -15.71
C THR A 889 16.78 14.23 -16.70
N VAL A 890 16.78 12.95 -16.32
CA VAL A 890 16.47 11.82 -17.23
C VAL A 890 14.99 11.42 -17.18
N TYR A 891 14.37 11.51 -16.01
CA TYR A 891 13.03 11.00 -15.73
C TYR A 891 12.01 12.11 -15.38
N SER A 892 12.28 13.34 -15.80
CA SER A 892 11.44 14.52 -15.58
C SER A 892 10.63 14.87 -16.83
N ASP A 893 9.39 15.36 -16.67
CA ASP A 893 8.52 15.79 -17.77
C ASP A 893 9.02 17.04 -18.50
N LYS A 894 9.96 17.78 -17.90
CA LYS A 894 10.64 18.89 -18.59
C LYS A 894 11.51 18.30 -19.69
N THR A 895 11.29 18.71 -20.94
CA THR A 895 12.11 18.27 -22.07
C THR A 895 13.53 18.81 -21.94
N PHE A 896 14.42 18.04 -21.31
CA PHE A 896 15.86 18.25 -21.45
C PHE A 896 16.27 17.90 -22.88
N SER A 897 17.25 18.63 -23.41
CA SER A 897 17.82 18.28 -24.70
C SER A 897 18.48 16.90 -24.61
N ASP A 898 18.46 16.14 -25.71
CA ASP A 898 19.22 14.89 -25.83
C ASP A 898 20.69 15.08 -25.43
N ASP A 899 21.25 16.27 -25.67
CA ASP A 899 22.61 16.64 -25.28
C ASP A 899 22.77 16.74 -23.76
N GLY A 900 21.79 17.30 -23.02
CA GLY A 900 21.83 17.35 -21.55
C GLY A 900 21.80 15.96 -20.90
N ILE A 901 21.03 15.02 -21.47
CA ILE A 901 21.00 13.62 -21.01
C ILE A 901 22.35 12.94 -21.28
N ARG A 902 22.98 13.22 -22.43
CA ARG A 902 24.31 12.69 -22.78
C ARG A 902 25.41 13.27 -21.89
N GLU A 903 25.36 14.56 -21.60
CA GLU A 903 26.30 15.24 -20.69
C GLU A 903 26.21 14.67 -19.28
N LEU A 904 24.99 14.47 -18.75
CA LEU A 904 24.81 13.83 -17.45
C LEU A 904 25.38 12.41 -17.44
N ALA A 905 25.10 11.60 -18.47
CA ALA A 905 25.64 10.25 -18.54
C ALA A 905 27.19 10.23 -18.58
N ALA A 906 27.81 11.18 -19.27
CA ALA A 906 29.25 11.34 -19.29
C ALA A 906 29.82 11.79 -17.93
N SER A 907 29.17 12.76 -17.26
CA SER A 907 29.56 13.23 -15.91
C SER A 907 29.45 12.11 -14.88
N MET A 908 28.30 11.44 -14.81
CA MET A 908 28.04 10.37 -13.86
C MET A 908 28.98 9.17 -14.05
N ARG A 909 29.49 8.91 -15.27
CA ARG A 909 30.53 7.89 -15.49
C ARG A 909 31.82 8.23 -14.73
N VAL A 910 32.24 9.50 -14.74
CA VAL A 910 33.41 9.97 -13.98
C VAL A 910 33.14 9.91 -12.48
N GLU A 911 31.94 10.29 -12.06
CA GLU A 911 31.53 10.23 -10.64
C GLU A 911 31.46 8.79 -10.12
N PHE A 912 30.96 7.83 -10.91
CA PHE A 912 30.99 6.41 -10.57
C PHE A 912 32.39 5.87 -10.37
N ALA A 913 33.32 6.16 -11.29
CA ALA A 913 34.71 5.74 -11.14
C ALA A 913 35.36 6.39 -9.91
N THR A 914 35.05 7.66 -9.66
CA THR A 914 35.53 8.40 -8.47
C THR A 914 35.00 7.77 -7.20
N TRP A 915 33.71 7.48 -7.13
CA TRP A 915 33.06 6.85 -5.98
C TRP A 915 33.67 5.47 -5.69
N GLN A 916 33.80 4.61 -6.69
CA GLN A 916 34.40 3.27 -6.53
C GLN A 916 35.85 3.34 -6.01
N ASN A 917 36.65 4.26 -6.53
CA ASN A 917 38.04 4.44 -6.10
C ASN A 917 38.17 5.04 -4.70
N ALA A 918 37.20 5.86 -4.29
CA ALA A 918 37.15 6.50 -2.97
C ALA A 918 36.64 5.58 -1.86
N LEU A 919 36.04 4.42 -2.20
CA LEU A 919 35.58 3.47 -1.19
C LEU A 919 36.75 2.96 -0.33
N PRO A 920 36.60 2.94 1.00
CA PRO A 920 37.57 2.32 1.90
C PRO A 920 37.62 0.80 1.70
N GLU A 921 38.70 0.16 2.15
CA GLU A 921 38.98 -1.26 1.86
C GLU A 921 37.87 -2.21 2.35
N GLU A 922 37.25 -1.86 3.48
CA GLU A 922 36.19 -2.61 4.13
C GLU A 922 34.92 -2.66 3.28
N LEU A 923 34.66 -1.64 2.45
CA LEU A 923 33.48 -1.56 1.58
C LEU A 923 33.73 -2.10 0.17
N ARG A 924 34.96 -2.51 -0.18
CA ARG A 924 35.29 -3.03 -1.51
C ARG A 924 34.90 -4.49 -1.64
N VAL A 925 34.16 -4.81 -2.70
CA VAL A 925 33.76 -6.18 -3.02
C VAL A 925 34.57 -6.68 -4.21
N ASP A 926 35.27 -7.80 -4.02
CA ASP A 926 35.93 -8.54 -5.09
C ASP A 926 35.01 -9.67 -5.54
N MET A 927 34.28 -9.44 -6.64
CA MET A 927 33.37 -10.44 -7.19
C MET A 927 34.08 -11.67 -7.80
N SER A 928 35.42 -11.71 -7.82
CA SER A 928 36.18 -12.87 -8.26
C SER A 928 36.50 -13.85 -7.11
N ASP A 929 36.51 -13.38 -5.87
CA ASP A 929 36.68 -14.20 -4.67
C ASP A 929 35.37 -14.38 -3.92
N GLU A 930 34.61 -15.40 -4.32
CA GLU A 930 33.35 -15.76 -3.66
C GLU A 930 33.52 -16.36 -2.25
N ASN A 931 34.76 -16.52 -1.75
CA ASN A 931 35.04 -17.09 -0.43
C ASN A 931 35.37 -16.02 0.62
N ARG A 932 35.77 -14.81 0.21
CA ARG A 932 35.90 -13.67 1.12
C ARG A 932 34.53 -13.32 1.69
N PHE A 933 34.44 -13.21 3.01
CA PHE A 933 33.20 -12.83 3.69
C PHE A 933 32.89 -11.34 3.48
N TYR A 934 31.64 -11.04 3.13
CA TYR A 934 31.14 -9.67 2.97
C TYR A 934 29.89 -9.46 3.82
N LEU A 935 29.77 -8.28 4.43
CA LEU A 935 28.57 -7.92 5.17
C LEU A 935 27.37 -7.72 4.22
N PRO A 936 26.14 -8.07 4.64
CA PRO A 936 24.95 -8.00 3.79
C PRO A 936 24.71 -6.62 3.16
N HIS A 937 24.80 -5.56 3.97
CA HIS A 937 24.56 -4.18 3.54
C HIS A 937 25.64 -3.65 2.58
N ILE A 938 26.86 -4.20 2.62
CA ILE A 938 27.93 -3.86 1.67
C ILE A 938 27.60 -4.45 0.29
N LEU A 939 27.14 -5.71 0.23
CA LEU A 939 26.69 -6.31 -1.02
C LEU A 939 25.51 -5.51 -1.60
N GLN A 940 24.58 -5.07 -0.76
CA GLN A 940 23.46 -4.20 -1.15
C GLN A 940 23.92 -2.87 -1.73
N LEU A 941 24.90 -2.19 -1.10
CA LEU A 941 25.46 -0.93 -1.58
C LEU A 941 25.97 -1.05 -3.03
N HIS A 942 26.68 -2.14 -3.34
CA HIS A 942 27.14 -2.41 -4.71
C HIS A 942 25.99 -2.77 -5.66
N MET A 943 24.98 -3.54 -5.23
CA MET A 943 23.79 -3.80 -6.04
C MET A 943 23.04 -2.49 -6.39
N GLN A 944 23.00 -1.54 -5.45
CA GLN A 944 22.41 -0.23 -5.66
C GLN A 944 23.21 0.60 -6.66
N PHE A 945 24.55 0.62 -6.56
CA PHE A 945 25.42 1.27 -7.55
C PHE A 945 25.12 0.79 -8.98
N TYR A 946 25.05 -0.53 -9.18
CA TYR A 946 24.73 -1.10 -10.51
C TYR A 946 23.30 -0.78 -10.95
N THR A 947 22.35 -0.67 -10.03
CA THR A 947 20.96 -0.28 -10.33
C THR A 947 20.90 1.16 -10.86
N ILE A 948 21.64 2.11 -10.26
CA ILE A 948 21.73 3.48 -10.77
C ILE A 948 22.34 3.49 -12.18
N SER A 949 23.37 2.67 -12.41
CA SER A 949 23.97 2.52 -13.74
C SER A 949 22.97 2.02 -14.79
N ILE A 950 22.13 1.04 -14.45
CA ILE A 950 21.03 0.58 -15.33
C ILE A 950 20.07 1.73 -15.64
N LEU A 951 19.61 2.44 -14.61
CA LEU A 951 18.62 3.50 -14.78
C LEU A 951 19.18 4.71 -15.57
N LEU A 952 20.47 5.00 -15.47
CA LEU A 952 21.13 6.03 -16.28
C LEU A 952 21.16 5.67 -17.77
N HIS A 953 21.43 4.40 -18.09
CA HIS A 953 21.69 3.98 -19.48
C HIS A 953 20.46 3.43 -20.20
N ARG A 954 19.42 3.00 -19.47
CA ARG A 954 18.18 2.43 -20.04
C ARG A 954 17.46 3.32 -21.06
N PRO A 955 17.35 4.65 -20.92
CA PRO A 955 16.68 5.52 -21.91
C PRO A 955 17.30 5.45 -23.31
N PHE A 956 18.61 5.20 -23.42
CA PHE A 956 19.32 5.03 -24.70
C PHE A 956 18.97 3.74 -25.43
N PHE A 957 18.04 2.92 -24.91
CA PHE A 957 17.46 1.79 -25.64
C PHE A 957 16.48 2.28 -26.73
N SER A 958 15.98 3.52 -26.61
CA SER A 958 15.13 4.14 -27.62
C SER A 958 15.89 4.39 -28.92
N ARG A 959 15.21 4.22 -30.07
CA ARG A 959 15.75 4.56 -31.40
C ARG A 959 15.80 6.07 -31.66
N THR A 960 15.14 6.88 -30.81
CA THR A 960 15.02 8.34 -30.99
C THR A 960 16.13 9.11 -30.31
N LEU A 961 16.66 8.62 -29.18
CA LEU A 961 17.79 9.23 -28.47
C LEU A 961 19.09 8.78 -29.11
N LYS A 962 19.90 9.75 -29.58
CA LYS A 962 21.24 9.46 -30.12
C LYS A 962 22.18 9.03 -28.99
N GLU A 963 23.02 8.05 -29.28
CA GLU A 963 24.00 7.53 -28.32
C GLU A 963 25.03 8.61 -27.91
N PRO A 964 25.60 8.52 -26.70
CA PRO A 964 26.78 9.30 -26.33
C PRO A 964 27.89 9.05 -27.37
N THR A 965 28.60 10.09 -27.80
CA THR A 965 29.72 9.93 -28.75
C THR A 965 30.93 9.43 -27.96
N PHE A 966 31.16 8.13 -27.97
CA PHE A 966 32.33 7.52 -27.33
C PHE A 966 33.58 7.81 -28.18
N SER A 967 34.62 8.33 -27.53
CA SER A 967 35.87 8.73 -28.19
C SER A 967 36.69 7.56 -28.73
N ASN A 968 36.37 6.32 -28.35
CA ASN A 968 36.93 5.10 -28.93
C ASN A 968 35.79 4.09 -29.15
N GLY A 969 35.51 3.72 -30.40
CA GLY A 969 34.39 2.86 -30.81
C GLY A 969 34.53 1.38 -30.42
N GLU A 970 34.81 1.06 -29.15
CA GLU A 970 34.78 -0.31 -28.64
C GLU A 970 33.33 -0.75 -28.38
N LEU A 971 32.97 -1.96 -28.81
CA LEU A 971 31.61 -2.50 -28.63
C LEU A 971 31.19 -2.62 -27.15
N SER A 972 32.12 -2.66 -26.18
CA SER A 972 31.81 -2.78 -24.75
C SER A 972 31.19 -1.52 -24.15
N ASP A 973 31.44 -0.34 -24.72
CA ASP A 973 30.98 0.95 -24.18
C ASP A 973 29.52 1.30 -24.59
N HIS A 974 28.84 0.42 -25.31
CA HIS A 974 27.44 0.65 -25.72
C HIS A 974 26.51 0.66 -24.48
N PRO A 975 25.60 1.66 -24.33
CA PRO A 975 24.67 1.75 -23.20
C PRO A 975 23.88 0.47 -22.88
N ARG A 976 23.57 -0.35 -23.89
CA ARG A 976 22.92 -1.65 -23.72
C ARG A 976 23.81 -2.67 -23.01
N ASN A 977 25.08 -2.73 -23.39
CA ASN A 977 26.05 -3.64 -22.78
C ASN A 977 26.33 -3.21 -21.34
N ILE A 978 26.42 -1.90 -21.07
CA ILE A 978 26.53 -1.37 -19.71
C ILE A 978 25.38 -1.85 -18.81
N CYS A 979 24.12 -1.73 -19.29
CA CYS A 979 22.97 -2.26 -18.53
C CYS A 979 23.06 -3.77 -18.30
N ILE A 980 23.48 -4.54 -19.31
CA ILE A 980 23.61 -6.00 -19.23
C ILE A 980 24.70 -6.40 -18.23
N ASP A 981 25.87 -5.77 -18.28
CA ASP A 981 26.99 -6.04 -17.39
C ASP A 981 26.65 -5.66 -15.94
N ALA A 982 25.93 -4.54 -15.75
CA ALA A 982 25.42 -4.12 -14.45
C ALA A 982 24.41 -5.14 -13.88
N ALA A 983 23.45 -5.60 -14.70
CA ALA A 983 22.49 -6.62 -14.27
C ALA A 983 23.18 -7.95 -13.91
N GLN A 984 24.16 -8.40 -14.71
CA GLN A 984 24.96 -9.57 -14.38
C GLN A 984 25.78 -9.40 -13.09
N SER A 985 26.28 -8.19 -12.82
CA SER A 985 26.99 -7.89 -11.56
C SER A 985 26.05 -7.97 -10.36
N ILE A 986 24.81 -7.46 -10.46
CA ILE A 986 23.78 -7.63 -9.42
C ILE A 986 23.51 -9.12 -9.17
N VAL A 987 23.36 -9.94 -10.22
CA VAL A 987 23.14 -11.39 -10.08
C VAL A 987 24.32 -12.07 -9.39
N LYS A 988 25.56 -11.71 -9.70
CA LYS A 988 26.76 -12.25 -9.03
C LYS A 988 26.80 -11.87 -7.54
N LEU A 989 26.54 -10.61 -7.22
CA LEU A 989 26.46 -10.14 -5.83
C LEU A 989 25.36 -10.88 -5.06
N LEU A 990 24.21 -11.12 -5.69
CA LEU A 990 23.12 -11.89 -5.10
C LEU A 990 23.49 -13.37 -4.88
N ARG A 991 24.30 -13.97 -5.76
CA ARG A 991 24.86 -15.33 -5.55
C ARG A 991 25.80 -15.37 -4.35
N ILE A 992 26.70 -14.39 -4.23
CA ILE A 992 27.57 -14.23 -3.06
C ILE A 992 26.72 -14.06 -1.80
N TYR A 993 25.70 -13.20 -1.86
CA TYR A 993 24.77 -12.97 -0.75
C TYR A 993 24.13 -14.29 -0.31
N ARG A 994 23.48 -15.03 -1.22
CA ARG A 994 22.81 -16.30 -0.90
C ARG A 994 23.77 -17.38 -0.38
N LYS A 995 25.02 -17.38 -0.84
CA LYS A 995 26.05 -18.32 -0.38
C LYS A 995 26.50 -18.04 1.05
N GLN A 996 26.56 -16.77 1.44
CA GLN A 996 27.10 -16.34 2.74
C GLN A 996 26.00 -16.09 3.79
N HIS A 997 24.79 -15.76 3.34
CA HIS A 997 23.68 -15.29 4.16
C HIS A 997 22.35 -15.90 3.71
N THR A 998 21.35 -15.84 4.58
CA THR A 998 19.98 -16.26 4.25
C THR A 998 19.26 -15.21 3.40
N LEU A 999 18.48 -15.66 2.41
CA LEU A 999 17.58 -14.80 1.63
C LEU A 999 16.23 -14.53 2.31
N ARG A 1000 16.02 -15.01 3.54
CA ARG A 1000 14.84 -14.67 4.36
C ARG A 1000 14.96 -13.35 5.12
N ARG A 1001 16.20 -12.93 5.42
CA ARG A 1001 16.50 -11.69 6.18
C ARG A 1001 17.11 -10.50 5.39
N PRO A 1002 17.22 -10.47 4.05
CA PRO A 1002 17.71 -9.27 3.37
C PRO A 1002 16.80 -8.07 3.61
N ASN A 1003 17.39 -6.88 3.60
CA ASN A 1003 16.66 -5.63 3.65
C ASN A 1003 15.61 -5.53 2.53
N VAL A 1004 14.44 -4.97 2.84
CA VAL A 1004 13.28 -4.91 1.93
C VAL A 1004 13.59 -4.25 0.58
N HIS A 1005 14.53 -3.30 0.53
CA HIS A 1005 14.85 -2.56 -0.69
C HIS A 1005 15.57 -3.39 -1.75
N ILE A 1006 16.20 -4.51 -1.35
CA ILE A 1006 16.85 -5.44 -2.30
C ILE A 1006 15.85 -5.98 -3.33
N VAL A 1007 14.57 -6.08 -2.99
CA VAL A 1007 13.50 -6.49 -3.92
C VAL A 1007 13.50 -5.62 -5.18
N HIS A 1008 13.64 -4.30 -5.05
CA HIS A 1008 13.66 -3.40 -6.21
C HIS A 1008 14.94 -3.56 -7.05
N LEU A 1009 16.08 -3.82 -6.41
CA LEU A 1009 17.36 -4.05 -7.08
C LEU A 1009 17.30 -5.32 -7.95
N ILE A 1010 16.78 -6.41 -7.39
CA ILE A 1010 16.58 -7.67 -8.11
C ILE A 1010 15.55 -7.49 -9.23
N PHE A 1011 14.45 -6.78 -8.97
CA PHE A 1011 13.41 -6.52 -9.97
C PHE A 1011 13.98 -5.76 -11.18
N THR A 1012 14.77 -4.71 -10.95
CA THR A 1012 15.40 -3.92 -12.02
C THR A 1012 16.41 -4.74 -12.83
N ALA A 1013 17.25 -5.55 -12.17
CA ALA A 1013 18.17 -6.46 -12.85
C ALA A 1013 17.41 -7.51 -13.69
N SER A 1014 16.33 -8.08 -13.15
CA SER A 1014 15.50 -9.10 -13.82
C SER A 1014 14.92 -8.61 -15.14
N LEU A 1015 14.48 -7.34 -15.21
CA LEU A 1015 13.99 -6.73 -16.44
C LEU A 1015 15.06 -6.69 -17.55
N ILE A 1016 16.30 -6.39 -17.17
CA ILE A 1016 17.44 -6.41 -18.11
C ILE A 1016 17.81 -7.84 -18.49
N CYS A 1017 17.75 -8.81 -17.57
CA CYS A 1017 17.96 -10.22 -17.87
C CYS A 1017 16.92 -10.76 -18.86
N ILE A 1018 15.63 -10.39 -18.72
CA ILE A 1018 14.58 -10.71 -19.70
C ILE A 1018 14.92 -10.11 -21.07
N TYR A 1019 15.28 -8.83 -21.11
CA TYR A 1019 15.68 -8.16 -22.36
C TYR A 1019 16.87 -8.85 -23.03
N ASN A 1020 17.88 -9.22 -22.24
CA ASN A 1020 19.09 -9.86 -22.73
C ASN A 1020 18.78 -11.28 -23.27
N ALA A 1021 17.95 -12.04 -22.57
CA ALA A 1021 17.49 -13.36 -23.03
C ALA A 1021 16.68 -13.25 -24.34
N TYR A 1022 15.80 -12.25 -24.46
CA TYR A 1022 15.03 -11.97 -25.66
C TYR A 1022 15.91 -11.58 -26.87
N SER A 1023 16.96 -10.78 -26.62
CA SER A 1023 17.85 -10.25 -27.67
C SER A 1023 18.95 -11.22 -28.07
N SER A 1024 19.34 -12.14 -27.18
CA SER A 1024 20.41 -13.12 -27.39
C SER A 1024 20.04 -14.25 -28.35
N ARG A 1025 21.04 -14.96 -28.85
CA ARG A 1025 20.90 -16.14 -29.73
C ARG A 1025 21.87 -17.25 -29.31
N GLY A 1026 21.49 -18.52 -29.52
CA GLY A 1026 22.35 -19.67 -29.21
C GLY A 1026 22.63 -19.84 -27.71
N ALA A 1027 23.82 -20.34 -27.36
CA ALA A 1027 24.19 -20.67 -25.97
C ALA A 1027 24.16 -19.48 -24.99
N ALA A 1028 24.23 -18.23 -25.49
CA ALA A 1028 24.11 -17.03 -24.67
C ALA A 1028 22.72 -16.89 -24.03
N VAL A 1029 21.66 -17.41 -24.69
CA VAL A 1029 20.28 -17.37 -24.18
C VAL A 1029 20.18 -18.18 -22.88
N THR A 1030 20.77 -19.38 -22.83
CA THR A 1030 20.74 -20.25 -21.66
C THR A 1030 21.37 -19.59 -20.44
N LYS A 1031 22.53 -18.92 -20.61
CA LYS A 1031 23.15 -18.16 -19.52
C LYS A 1031 22.22 -17.05 -18.98
N CYS A 1032 21.59 -16.29 -19.87
CA CYS A 1032 20.68 -15.21 -19.48
C CYS A 1032 19.43 -15.73 -18.75
N LEU A 1033 18.90 -16.88 -19.19
CA LEU A 1033 17.78 -17.53 -18.53
C LEU A 1033 18.16 -18.06 -17.14
N ASN A 1034 19.37 -18.60 -16.96
CA ASN A 1034 19.87 -19.03 -15.65
C ASN A 1034 20.03 -17.85 -14.69
N ASP A 1035 20.52 -16.71 -15.17
CA ASP A 1035 20.62 -15.48 -14.38
C ASP A 1035 19.21 -14.99 -13.96
N LEU A 1036 18.25 -14.96 -14.90
CA LEU A 1036 16.85 -14.61 -14.60
C LEU A 1036 16.20 -15.59 -13.62
N GLN A 1037 16.43 -16.89 -13.80
CA GLN A 1037 15.91 -17.93 -12.92
C GLN A 1037 16.43 -17.75 -11.49
N PHE A 1038 17.71 -17.42 -11.35
CA PHE A 1038 18.29 -17.15 -10.04
C PHE A 1038 17.65 -15.92 -9.37
N CYS A 1039 17.38 -14.84 -10.11
CA CYS A 1039 16.62 -13.70 -9.59
C CYS A 1039 15.21 -14.10 -9.14
N CYS A 1040 14.50 -14.91 -9.92
CA CYS A 1040 13.16 -15.38 -9.55
C CYS A 1040 13.18 -16.25 -8.29
N GLN A 1041 14.17 -17.15 -8.16
CA GLN A 1041 14.36 -17.97 -6.94
C GLN A 1041 14.62 -17.09 -5.72
N ALA A 1042 15.51 -16.11 -5.85
CA ALA A 1042 15.82 -15.20 -4.76
C ALA A 1042 14.60 -14.37 -4.32
N LEU A 1043 13.79 -13.88 -5.26
CA LEU A 1043 12.53 -13.21 -4.94
C LEU A 1043 11.50 -14.14 -4.29
N GLY A 1044 11.49 -15.42 -4.67
CA GLY A 1044 10.65 -16.43 -4.03
C GLY A 1044 11.05 -16.65 -2.57
N GLU A 1045 12.34 -16.86 -2.30
CA GLU A 1045 12.88 -17.03 -0.93
C GLU A 1045 12.65 -15.79 -0.07
N MET A 1046 12.87 -14.59 -0.63
CA MET A 1046 12.56 -13.32 0.04
C MET A 1046 11.06 -13.11 0.28
N GLY A 1047 10.20 -13.78 -0.49
CA GLY A 1047 8.74 -13.68 -0.39
C GLY A 1047 8.17 -14.25 0.91
N GLU A 1048 8.94 -15.05 1.64
CA GLU A 1048 8.57 -15.55 2.97
C GLU A 1048 8.49 -14.41 4.00
N ALA A 1049 9.41 -13.44 3.93
CA ALA A 1049 9.41 -12.27 4.81
C ALA A 1049 8.68 -11.07 4.19
N TRP A 1050 8.80 -10.87 2.88
CA TRP A 1050 8.39 -9.63 2.21
C TRP A 1050 7.35 -9.87 1.12
N GLY A 1051 6.10 -9.46 1.38
CA GLY A 1051 5.00 -9.60 0.40
C GLY A 1051 5.23 -8.87 -0.92
N ASN A 1052 5.98 -7.75 -0.92
CA ASN A 1052 6.37 -7.05 -2.14
C ASN A 1052 7.34 -7.84 -3.04
N SER A 1053 8.09 -8.79 -2.48
CA SER A 1053 8.95 -9.70 -3.24
C SER A 1053 8.11 -10.66 -4.07
N THR A 1054 7.07 -11.23 -3.47
CA THR A 1054 6.09 -12.08 -4.17
C THR A 1054 5.41 -11.32 -5.31
N ARG A 1055 4.97 -10.08 -5.05
CA ARG A 1055 4.40 -9.20 -6.09
C ARG A 1055 5.41 -8.92 -7.22
N ALA A 1056 6.67 -8.65 -6.90
CA ALA A 1056 7.71 -8.40 -7.89
C ALA A 1056 7.98 -9.64 -8.77
N LEU A 1057 8.03 -10.83 -8.18
CA LEU A 1057 8.16 -12.10 -8.89
C LEU A 1057 7.02 -12.33 -9.89
N GLU A 1058 5.77 -12.13 -9.47
CA GLU A 1058 4.61 -12.29 -10.35
C GLU A 1058 4.67 -11.35 -11.56
N VAL A 1059 5.07 -10.10 -11.34
CA VAL A 1059 5.21 -9.09 -12.40
C VAL A 1059 6.32 -9.49 -13.39
N ILE A 1060 7.47 -9.96 -12.91
CA ILE A 1060 8.57 -10.46 -13.75
C ILE A 1060 8.09 -11.62 -14.63
N ILE A 1061 7.36 -12.58 -14.05
CA ILE A 1061 6.84 -13.74 -14.78
C ILE A 1061 5.86 -13.29 -15.87
N CYS A 1062 4.97 -12.35 -15.57
CA CYS A 1062 4.03 -11.79 -16.54
C CYS A 1062 4.76 -11.08 -17.69
N ILE A 1063 5.74 -10.21 -17.37
CA ILE A 1063 6.54 -9.49 -18.37
C ILE A 1063 7.31 -10.46 -19.28
N LYS A 1064 7.97 -11.47 -18.69
CA LYS A 1064 8.67 -12.52 -19.44
C LYS A 1064 7.70 -13.19 -20.42
N ARG A 1065 6.55 -13.68 -19.96
CA ARG A 1065 5.56 -14.35 -20.81
C ARG A 1065 5.09 -13.45 -21.96
N ASP A 1066 4.76 -12.20 -21.67
CA ASP A 1066 4.25 -11.26 -22.65
C ASP A 1066 5.30 -10.89 -23.70
N TRP A 1067 6.56 -10.72 -23.32
CA TRP A 1067 7.63 -10.39 -24.26
C TRP A 1067 8.00 -11.59 -25.15
N PHE A 1068 8.08 -12.79 -24.58
CA PHE A 1068 8.41 -14.00 -25.35
C PHE A 1068 7.27 -14.43 -26.29
N SER A 1069 6.00 -14.23 -25.91
CA SER A 1069 4.85 -14.51 -26.79
C SER A 1069 4.81 -13.63 -28.05
N LYS A 1070 5.21 -12.35 -27.92
CA LYS A 1070 5.32 -11.42 -29.07
C LYS A 1070 6.35 -11.87 -30.09
N THR A 1071 7.40 -12.59 -29.67
CA THR A 1071 8.41 -13.18 -30.56
C THR A 1071 7.87 -14.33 -31.41
N ARG A 1072 6.95 -15.15 -30.85
CA ARG A 1072 6.29 -16.27 -31.56
C ARG A 1072 5.32 -15.79 -32.65
N ASN A 1073 4.76 -14.59 -32.50
CA ASN A 1073 3.76 -14.01 -33.43
C ASN A 1073 4.33 -13.06 -34.49
N LEU A 1074 5.65 -12.88 -34.59
CA LEU A 1074 6.25 -12.12 -35.69
C LEU A 1074 6.14 -12.97 -36.98
N PRO A 1075 5.48 -12.49 -38.05
CA PRO A 1075 5.46 -13.20 -39.32
C PRO A 1075 6.91 -13.37 -39.78
N GLN A 1076 7.31 -14.62 -40.05
CA GLN A 1076 8.57 -14.90 -40.72
C GLN A 1076 8.59 -14.07 -42.00
N THR A 1077 9.32 -12.95 -41.98
CA THR A 1077 9.55 -12.15 -43.16
C THR A 1077 10.26 -13.06 -44.14
N LYS A 1078 9.57 -13.42 -45.22
CA LYS A 1078 10.15 -14.14 -46.36
C LYS A 1078 11.41 -13.40 -46.75
N ARG A 1079 12.57 -13.95 -46.38
CA ARG A 1079 13.86 -13.52 -46.92
C ARG A 1079 13.73 -13.56 -48.43
N ARG A 1080 13.88 -12.41 -49.08
CA ARG A 1080 14.09 -12.34 -50.53
C ARG A 1080 15.34 -13.16 -50.82
N SER A 1081 15.17 -14.27 -51.53
CA SER A 1081 16.25 -15.08 -52.06
C SER A 1081 17.15 -14.21 -52.96
N PRO A 1082 18.47 -14.19 -52.77
CA PRO A 1082 19.38 -13.75 -53.81
C PRO A 1082 19.30 -14.76 -54.96
N ALA A 1083 19.40 -14.25 -56.19
CA ALA A 1083 19.36 -15.03 -57.40
C ALA A 1083 20.43 -16.15 -57.40
N SER A 1084 20.00 -17.28 -57.96
CA SER A 1084 20.76 -18.39 -58.56
C SER A 1084 22.29 -18.30 -58.50
N ASP A 1085 22.91 -19.28 -57.83
CA ASP A 1085 23.97 -20.03 -58.48
C ASP A 1085 24.04 -21.47 -58.00
N ASP A 1086 24.29 -22.32 -58.98
CA ASP A 1086 24.24 -23.77 -58.99
C ASP A 1086 25.46 -24.39 -58.26
N ARG A 1087 25.20 -25.29 -57.30
CA ARG A 1087 25.98 -26.53 -57.04
C ARG A 1087 25.47 -27.32 -55.81
N GLY A 1088 24.75 -28.40 -56.11
CA GLY A 1088 24.97 -29.77 -55.63
C GLY A 1088 25.16 -30.08 -54.12
N LEU A 1089 24.16 -30.81 -53.60
CA LEU A 1089 24.26 -31.95 -52.68
C LEU A 1089 24.76 -31.67 -51.24
N ASP A 1090 23.80 -31.59 -50.30
CA ASP A 1090 23.64 -32.48 -49.12
C ASP A 1090 22.75 -31.78 -48.05
N ASP A 1091 21.42 -31.80 -48.22
CA ASP A 1091 20.49 -30.99 -47.39
C ASP A 1091 19.34 -31.77 -46.72
N ASP A 1092 19.57 -33.04 -46.35
CA ASP A 1092 18.57 -33.85 -45.62
C ASP A 1092 18.91 -34.15 -44.14
N ARG A 1093 20.03 -33.61 -43.62
CA ARG A 1093 20.41 -33.78 -42.19
C ARG A 1093 20.36 -32.50 -41.34
N ARG A 1094 20.14 -31.32 -41.93
CA ARG A 1094 20.21 -30.04 -41.19
C ARG A 1094 18.85 -29.44 -40.81
N LYS A 1095 17.74 -29.93 -41.39
CA LYS A 1095 16.38 -29.43 -41.12
C LYS A 1095 15.66 -30.04 -39.90
N ARG A 1096 16.26 -31.03 -39.22
CA ARG A 1096 15.67 -31.64 -38.00
C ARG A 1096 16.30 -31.22 -36.67
N ARG A 1097 17.23 -30.25 -36.65
CA ARG A 1097 17.92 -29.80 -35.42
C ARG A 1097 17.62 -28.36 -34.98
N LEU A 1098 16.73 -27.65 -35.67
CA LEU A 1098 16.45 -26.23 -35.39
C LEU A 1098 15.08 -25.96 -34.75
N THR A 1099 14.29 -26.99 -34.45
CA THR A 1099 12.95 -26.80 -33.85
C THR A 1099 12.85 -27.20 -32.38
N GLN A 1100 13.77 -28.01 -31.86
CA GLN A 1100 13.62 -28.55 -30.49
C GLN A 1100 13.94 -27.51 -29.40
N GLY A 1101 14.94 -26.65 -29.60
CA GLY A 1101 15.31 -25.62 -28.61
C GLY A 1101 14.43 -24.36 -28.59
N GLN A 1102 13.38 -24.28 -29.41
CA GLN A 1102 12.40 -23.17 -29.41
C GLN A 1102 11.00 -23.59 -28.94
N GLU A 1103 10.75 -24.89 -28.85
CA GLU A 1103 9.51 -25.47 -28.30
C GLU A 1103 9.62 -25.74 -26.80
N GLU A 1104 10.80 -26.02 -26.25
CA GLU A 1104 11.10 -26.11 -24.79
C GLU A 1104 11.39 -24.75 -24.12
N LEU A 1105 11.03 -23.62 -24.74
CA LEU A 1105 11.28 -22.25 -24.28
C LEU A 1105 9.96 -21.46 -24.20
#